data_AF-A0A7X4Y3F7-F1
#
_entry.id   AF-A0A7X4Y3F7-F1
#
_cell.length_a   1.000
_cell.length_b   1.000
_cell.length_c   1.000
_cell.angle_alpha   90.00
_cell.angle_beta   90.00
_cell.angle_gamma   90.00
#
_symmetry.space_group_name_H-M   'P 1'
#
loop_
_entity.id
_entity.type
_entity.pdbx_description
1 polymer ?
#
loop_
_entity_poly.entity_id
_entity_poly.type
_entity_poly.pdbx_seq_one_letter_code
_entity_poly.pdbx_strand_id
1 'polypeptide(L)'
;MKGKDFEIRGRAGLECVEMFAKNSYFSSNNYIYGGLFWSGEEDYAKNWSVLIHRLLDKKKKNLKDLREEMSNFLRNPNYQLKGVARYKKEQVVWMQGFRAIKGSKRFEFDRYKEGEKFNLVVGRVAGQELDRRSGLVFLKLVGEDGTQLSREKIWEGRKKVLRAWESLTDNPKIKEELSKVREFIQILEDYMEPSIKSKPLPLKLVGYVAPFDFKGFSDSLLVGRARLFWKRKTAEELIEELKSDEPFWNDLLYALRKGLYKTEEEEVAKQRFLEFLKKWESKEFLKELRKDWKETLKKLLKGERDDLLSAFVRKDQQEGKLTYGTFFAPSQKIKLYIFYEKGLEKKLEDFKKGFKRALDWAKKYVGNAEIELEENAIPIEEIIHNLEKLKKLDLDNLKHEDSLDLLFSLLYFACRIKNLKATVEKEKSLVGALLLLNTDVREENGGYGFWDYFSFVYDFFGIPVQTLNKETIKVISNPKPNPNKKEKDHITSIFKNLFISLLKDYKGLSFEFEGFELPPKLNIYLILEKPSTGFCYQRFSPDAKPYRHFLYEIYSLKVEGSRAEVEVEDKTILLTGGLDFEKDRLRRWIEDKVSLEDVRFCFITAGKWEDSYLEEVVAQSQEREKIKQKSLFVEYSELPTAHISSKAEDDCFVIYTTEFERLKERLKIKDDKLSTAIAIKPASVKKEDFKLDGEHFYHSALQVFSTKGPGWEREEVYSEKKNLFLFSVLSLSLYE
;
A
#
# COMPACT_ATOMS: atom_id res chain seq x y z
N MET A 1 22.17 12.45 -48.24
CA MET A 1 23.05 13.21 -47.32
C MET A 1 23.23 12.39 -46.06
N LYS A 2 24.48 12.02 -45.74
CA LYS A 2 24.86 11.24 -44.55
C LYS A 2 24.72 12.10 -43.28
N GLY A 3 24.37 11.42 -42.18
CA GLY A 3 24.12 11.99 -40.87
C GLY A 3 25.28 12.77 -40.25
N LYS A 4 24.89 13.62 -39.30
CA LYS A 4 25.74 14.04 -38.19
C LYS A 4 25.02 13.63 -36.91
N ASP A 5 25.57 12.63 -36.25
CA ASP A 5 25.29 12.29 -34.86
C ASP A 5 25.48 13.55 -34.01
N PHE A 6 24.45 13.94 -33.29
CA PHE A 6 24.59 14.91 -32.19
C PHE A 6 25.03 14.13 -30.95
N GLU A 7 26.33 13.87 -30.86
CA GLU A 7 27.01 13.44 -29.64
C GLU A 7 27.14 14.67 -28.72
N ILE A 8 26.35 14.76 -27.64
CA ILE A 8 26.51 15.81 -26.63
C ILE A 8 27.66 15.40 -25.70
N ARG A 9 28.89 15.72 -26.09
CA ARG A 9 30.04 15.71 -25.16
C ARG A 9 29.94 16.91 -24.22
N GLY A 10 30.11 16.65 -22.92
CA GLY A 10 30.03 17.64 -21.85
C GLY A 10 30.82 18.91 -22.18
N ARG A 11 30.11 20.05 -22.25
CA ARG A 11 30.73 21.36 -22.45
C ARG A 11 31.63 21.70 -21.27
N ALA A 12 32.80 22.24 -21.61
CA ALA A 12 33.82 22.77 -20.70
C ALA A 12 33.23 23.78 -19.69
N GLY A 13 33.76 23.73 -18.47
CA GLY A 13 33.34 24.56 -17.35
C GLY A 13 33.47 26.06 -17.64
N LEU A 14 32.43 26.80 -17.27
CA LEU A 14 32.35 28.26 -17.37
C LEU A 14 32.71 28.95 -16.06
N GLU A 15 33.19 30.18 -16.19
CA GLU A 15 33.96 31.04 -15.26
C GLU A 15 33.40 31.32 -13.86
N CYS A 16 32.21 30.84 -13.49
CA CYS A 16 31.76 30.84 -12.08
C CYS A 16 32.51 29.81 -11.21
N VAL A 17 33.42 29.04 -11.81
CA VAL A 17 34.19 27.94 -11.21
C VAL A 17 35.46 28.42 -10.47
N GLU A 18 35.97 29.63 -10.75
CA GLU A 18 37.28 30.06 -10.22
C GLU A 18 37.27 30.38 -8.70
N MET A 19 36.10 30.63 -8.10
CA MET A 19 36.00 30.89 -6.65
C MET A 19 36.23 29.65 -5.78
N PHE A 20 36.21 28.44 -6.37
CA PHE A 20 36.43 27.18 -5.64
C PHE A 20 37.90 26.82 -5.42
N ALA A 21 38.84 27.52 -6.07
CA ALA A 21 40.28 27.31 -5.88
C ALA A 21 40.81 27.82 -4.53
N LYS A 22 39.99 28.51 -3.72
CA LYS A 22 40.40 29.11 -2.44
C LYS A 22 39.72 28.46 -1.23
N ASN A 23 39.88 27.15 -1.09
CA ASN A 23 39.94 26.38 0.17
C ASN A 23 39.25 26.96 1.44
N SER A 24 37.99 27.40 1.34
CA SER A 24 37.22 27.87 2.49
C SER A 24 36.20 26.79 2.86
N TYR A 25 36.45 26.14 4.00
CA TYR A 25 35.46 25.36 4.71
C TYR A 25 34.29 26.29 5.10
N PHE A 26 33.21 26.29 4.32
CA PHE A 26 32.02 27.09 4.65
C PHE A 26 31.09 26.31 5.58
N SER A 27 31.02 26.74 6.84
CA SER A 27 29.97 26.35 7.78
C SER A 27 28.67 27.10 7.44
N SER A 28 27.72 26.53 6.69
CA SER A 28 26.32 26.99 6.78
C SER A 28 25.30 26.12 6.06
N ASN A 29 24.16 25.92 6.74
CA ASN A 29 22.90 25.30 6.33
C ASN A 29 22.19 26.00 5.13
N ASN A 30 22.91 26.75 4.29
CA ASN A 30 22.36 27.79 3.41
C ASN A 30 22.36 27.46 1.90
N TYR A 31 22.71 26.24 1.47
CA TYR A 31 22.69 25.88 0.04
C TYR A 31 21.36 25.27 -0.38
N ILE A 32 20.63 25.93 -1.27
CA ILE A 32 19.29 25.52 -1.69
C ILE A 32 19.29 24.71 -2.98
N TYR A 33 18.35 23.77 -3.04
CA TYR A 33 17.91 22.97 -4.18
C TYR A 33 17.41 23.79 -5.39
N GLY A 34 18.30 24.06 -6.34
CA GLY A 34 17.89 24.39 -7.71
C GLY A 34 17.39 23.16 -8.49
N GLY A 35 17.89 21.96 -8.16
CA GLY A 35 17.62 20.72 -8.92
C GLY A 35 16.16 20.28 -8.96
N LEU A 36 15.36 20.54 -7.92
CA LEU A 36 13.92 20.21 -7.89
C LEU A 36 13.11 20.98 -8.93
N PHE A 37 13.59 22.18 -9.32
CA PHE A 37 12.91 23.10 -10.24
C PHE A 37 13.78 23.42 -11.46
N TRP A 38 14.83 22.63 -11.69
CA TRP A 38 15.79 22.90 -12.76
C TRP A 38 15.26 22.39 -14.10
N SER A 39 15.17 23.29 -15.07
CA SER A 39 14.71 23.02 -16.44
C SER A 39 15.83 22.71 -17.43
N GLY A 40 17.09 22.57 -16.97
CA GLY A 40 18.27 22.45 -17.84
C GLY A 40 18.87 23.79 -18.28
N GLU A 41 18.15 24.91 -18.13
CA GLU A 41 18.63 26.25 -18.47
C GLU A 41 19.31 26.95 -17.28
N GLU A 42 20.50 27.51 -17.52
CA GLU A 42 21.34 28.07 -16.47
C GLU A 42 20.78 29.39 -15.89
N ASP A 43 20.16 30.22 -16.73
CA ASP A 43 19.59 31.50 -16.30
C ASP A 43 18.34 31.32 -15.43
N TYR A 44 17.50 30.34 -15.75
CA TYR A 44 16.42 29.90 -14.85
C TYR A 44 16.98 29.38 -13.52
N ALA A 45 18.03 28.56 -13.53
CA ALA A 45 18.65 28.04 -12.31
C ALA A 45 19.22 29.16 -11.42
N LYS A 46 19.82 30.20 -12.02
CA LYS A 46 20.30 31.39 -11.30
C LYS A 46 19.14 32.14 -10.64
N ASN A 47 18.05 32.37 -11.36
CA ASN A 47 16.85 33.02 -10.83
C ASN A 47 16.23 32.23 -9.67
N TRP A 48 16.05 30.92 -9.84
CA TRP A 48 15.57 30.04 -8.77
C TRP A 48 16.48 30.11 -7.53
N SER A 49 17.80 30.04 -7.71
CA SER A 49 18.74 30.14 -6.59
C SER A 49 18.59 31.43 -5.81
N VAL A 50 18.50 32.58 -6.51
CA VAL A 50 18.31 33.89 -5.88
C VAL A 50 16.96 33.98 -5.17
N LEU A 51 15.88 33.57 -5.82
CA LEU A 51 14.53 33.59 -5.26
C LEU A 51 14.49 32.79 -3.95
N ILE A 52 15.01 31.57 -3.97
CA ILE A 52 14.90 30.71 -2.80
C ILE A 52 15.84 31.16 -1.68
N HIS A 53 17.01 31.71 -2.00
CA HIS A 53 17.87 32.32 -0.98
C HIS A 53 17.14 33.42 -0.23
N ARG A 54 16.35 34.23 -0.95
CA ARG A 54 15.48 35.24 -0.35
C ARG A 54 14.33 34.62 0.46
N LEU A 55 13.75 33.49 0.05
CA LEU A 55 12.71 32.77 0.81
C LEU A 55 13.23 32.17 2.14
N LEU A 56 14.51 31.77 2.20
CA LEU A 56 15.13 31.30 3.44
C LEU A 56 15.51 32.45 4.39
N ASP A 57 15.77 33.65 3.87
CA ASP A 57 16.09 34.82 4.68
C ASP A 57 14.86 35.34 5.45
N LYS A 58 14.79 34.99 6.74
CA LYS A 58 13.70 35.37 7.65
C LYS A 58 13.52 36.89 7.81
N LYS A 59 14.48 37.72 7.36
CA LYS A 59 14.42 39.18 7.45
C LYS A 59 13.63 39.84 6.31
N LYS A 60 13.37 39.15 5.18
CA LYS A 60 12.64 39.69 4.02
C LYS A 60 11.27 39.03 3.86
N LYS A 61 10.25 39.58 4.53
CA LYS A 61 8.91 38.96 4.62
C LYS A 61 7.93 39.28 3.48
N ASN A 62 8.32 39.99 2.41
CA ASN A 62 7.37 40.25 1.34
C ASN A 62 7.25 39.07 0.36
N LEU A 63 6.52 38.04 0.78
CA LEU A 63 6.25 36.85 -0.04
C LEU A 63 5.48 37.19 -1.32
N LYS A 64 4.65 38.24 -1.30
CA LYS A 64 3.90 38.70 -2.48
C LYS A 64 4.84 39.21 -3.57
N ASP A 65 5.83 40.03 -3.21
CA ASP A 65 6.83 40.52 -4.15
C ASP A 65 7.68 39.38 -4.71
N LEU A 66 8.08 38.42 -3.87
CA LEU A 66 8.84 37.24 -4.32
C LEU A 66 8.03 36.36 -5.28
N ARG A 67 6.73 36.20 -5.04
CA ARG A 67 5.82 35.50 -5.96
C ARG A 67 5.72 36.23 -7.29
N GLU A 68 5.64 37.55 -7.28
CA GLU A 68 5.56 38.35 -8.50
C GLU A 68 6.88 38.32 -9.29
N GLU A 69 8.02 38.41 -8.60
CA GLU A 69 9.34 38.18 -9.17
C GLU A 69 9.45 36.79 -9.82
N MET A 70 8.89 35.76 -9.17
CA MET A 70 8.82 34.41 -9.73
C MET A 70 8.00 34.37 -11.02
N SER A 71 6.80 34.95 -11.00
CA SER A 71 5.94 35.08 -12.18
C SER A 71 6.67 35.75 -13.35
N ASN A 72 7.40 36.83 -13.07
CA ASN A 72 8.12 37.60 -14.08
C ASN A 72 9.22 36.81 -14.78
N PHE A 73 10.06 36.07 -14.04
CA PHE A 73 11.11 35.28 -14.71
C PHE A 73 10.59 34.01 -15.37
N LEU A 74 9.46 33.46 -14.91
CA LEU A 74 8.81 32.35 -15.61
C LEU A 74 8.21 32.80 -16.94
N ARG A 75 7.74 34.05 -17.05
CA ARG A 75 7.18 34.62 -18.28
C ARG A 75 8.24 35.12 -19.26
N ASN A 76 9.38 35.58 -18.75
CA ASN A 76 10.43 36.18 -19.56
C ASN A 76 11.78 35.51 -19.29
N PRO A 77 12.30 34.70 -20.24
CA PRO A 77 13.61 34.04 -20.10
C PRO A 77 14.78 35.01 -19.89
N ASN A 78 14.67 36.26 -20.34
CA ASN A 78 15.70 37.29 -20.19
C ASN A 78 15.63 38.02 -18.83
N TYR A 79 14.62 37.75 -18.01
CA TYR A 79 14.48 38.39 -16.71
C TYR A 79 15.55 37.85 -15.76
N GLN A 80 16.33 38.73 -15.13
CA GLN A 80 17.38 38.35 -14.18
C GLN A 80 17.12 38.96 -12.81
N LEU A 81 16.99 38.10 -11.81
CA LEU A 81 16.84 38.53 -10.43
C LEU A 81 18.14 39.13 -9.90
N LYS A 82 18.05 40.33 -9.32
CA LYS A 82 19.21 41.00 -8.71
C LYS A 82 19.74 40.20 -7.51
N GLY A 83 20.98 39.74 -7.54
CA GLY A 83 21.60 39.06 -6.40
C GLY A 83 22.65 38.06 -6.83
N VAL A 84 23.34 37.48 -5.85
CA VAL A 84 24.33 36.44 -6.10
C VAL A 84 23.63 35.08 -6.02
N ALA A 85 23.59 34.35 -7.13
CA ALA A 85 23.17 32.95 -7.13
C ALA A 85 24.18 32.15 -6.30
N ARG A 86 23.70 31.36 -5.33
CA ARG A 86 24.52 30.60 -4.38
C ARG A 86 24.17 29.13 -4.44
N TYR A 87 24.88 28.39 -5.27
CA TYR A 87 24.76 26.93 -5.32
C TYR A 87 26.07 26.30 -5.81
N LYS A 88 26.41 25.12 -5.28
CA LYS A 88 27.50 24.30 -5.85
C LYS A 88 26.87 23.32 -6.81
N LYS A 89 27.10 23.47 -8.12
CA LYS A 89 26.51 22.59 -9.15
C LYS A 89 26.66 21.12 -8.76
N GLU A 90 27.86 20.68 -8.39
CA GLU A 90 28.08 19.31 -7.95
C GLU A 90 27.30 18.94 -6.67
N GLN A 91 27.26 19.78 -5.63
CA GLN A 91 26.50 19.42 -4.42
C GLN A 91 24.99 19.57 -4.57
N VAL A 92 24.49 20.33 -5.56
CA VAL A 92 23.06 20.51 -5.84
C VAL A 92 22.55 19.44 -6.80
N VAL A 93 23.40 19.03 -7.76
CA VAL A 93 23.12 17.98 -8.75
C VAL A 93 23.39 16.59 -8.17
N TRP A 94 24.40 16.41 -7.30
CA TRP A 94 24.69 15.12 -6.66
C TRP A 94 24.09 14.99 -5.24
N MET A 95 23.19 15.88 -4.82
CA MET A 95 22.58 15.78 -3.49
C MET A 95 21.58 14.63 -3.43
N GLN A 96 21.74 13.75 -2.45
CA GLN A 96 20.76 12.69 -2.19
C GLN A 96 19.53 13.30 -1.47
N GLY A 97 18.34 13.15 -2.06
CA GLY A 97 17.08 13.66 -1.51
C GLY A 97 16.73 12.99 -0.19
N PHE A 98 16.62 11.67 -0.19
CA PHE A 98 16.56 10.84 1.01
C PHE A 98 17.95 10.27 1.30
N ARG A 99 18.26 10.04 2.58
CA ARG A 99 19.35 9.17 2.99
C ARG A 99 18.96 8.49 4.29
N ALA A 100 19.10 7.17 4.33
CA ALA A 100 18.85 6.41 5.55
C ALA A 100 19.71 6.95 6.70
N ILE A 101 19.07 7.31 7.81
CA ILE A 101 19.77 7.70 9.03
C ILE A 101 20.37 6.43 9.63
N LYS A 102 21.70 6.38 9.78
CA LYS A 102 22.39 5.28 10.46
C LYS A 102 22.78 5.77 11.87
N GLY A 103 21.98 5.40 12.87
CA GLY A 103 22.17 5.77 14.28
C GLY A 103 22.84 4.67 15.11
N SER A 104 23.34 5.01 16.30
CA SER A 104 24.06 4.06 17.18
C SER A 104 23.16 3.28 18.14
N LYS A 105 21.88 3.69 18.31
CA LYS A 105 20.91 3.01 19.19
C LYS A 105 19.57 2.85 18.46
N ARG A 106 19.30 1.64 17.98
CA ARG A 106 18.00 1.27 17.42
C ARG A 106 16.99 0.97 18.53
N PHE A 107 15.71 1.22 18.26
CA PHE A 107 14.62 0.58 19.01
C PHE A 107 14.06 -0.56 18.18
N GLU A 108 13.45 -1.52 18.88
CA GLU A 108 12.90 -2.73 18.28
C GLU A 108 11.46 -2.94 18.79
N PHE A 109 10.59 -3.42 17.93
CA PHE A 109 9.23 -3.84 18.29
C PHE A 109 8.76 -4.95 17.36
N ASP A 110 8.13 -5.97 17.90
CA ASP A 110 7.75 -7.12 17.09
C ASP A 110 6.61 -6.81 16.14
N ARG A 111 6.74 -7.27 14.90
CA ARG A 111 5.66 -7.17 13.90
C ARG A 111 4.43 -7.97 14.34
N TYR A 112 4.68 -9.12 14.94
CA TYR A 112 3.67 -10.00 15.51
C TYR A 112 4.17 -10.60 16.83
N LYS A 113 3.69 -11.77 17.23
CA LYS A 113 4.23 -12.45 18.41
C LYS A 113 5.73 -12.72 18.22
N GLU A 114 6.50 -12.35 19.21
CA GLU A 114 7.95 -12.52 19.28
C GLU A 114 8.36 -13.97 18.99
N GLY A 115 9.33 -14.15 18.08
CA GLY A 115 9.90 -15.46 17.76
C GLY A 115 9.01 -16.46 17.02
N GLU A 116 7.71 -16.17 16.80
CA GLU A 116 6.84 -17.10 16.08
C GLU A 116 7.26 -17.23 14.61
N LYS A 117 7.22 -18.48 14.12
CA LYS A 117 7.57 -18.86 12.74
C LYS A 117 6.32 -19.30 12.00
N PHE A 118 6.25 -18.95 10.71
CA PHE A 118 5.30 -19.53 9.78
C PHE A 118 6.03 -20.37 8.73
N ASN A 119 5.36 -21.43 8.25
CA ASN A 119 5.93 -22.34 7.26
C ASN A 119 5.69 -21.81 5.86
N LEU A 120 6.67 -21.98 4.97
CA LEU A 120 6.49 -21.88 3.54
C LEU A 120 6.18 -23.28 3.00
N VAL A 121 4.99 -23.50 2.46
CA VAL A 121 4.49 -24.82 2.08
C VAL A 121 4.15 -24.84 0.60
N VAL A 122 4.66 -25.82 -0.15
CA VAL A 122 4.31 -26.01 -1.56
C VAL A 122 2.89 -26.51 -1.67
N GLY A 123 2.10 -25.81 -2.48
CA GLY A 123 0.79 -26.24 -2.94
C GLY A 123 0.90 -27.08 -4.21
N ARG A 124 0.28 -28.26 -4.19
CA ARG A 124 0.15 -29.14 -5.36
C ARG A 124 -1.32 -29.28 -5.72
N VAL A 125 -1.66 -29.12 -6.99
CA VAL A 125 -3.02 -29.36 -7.49
C VAL A 125 -3.32 -30.86 -7.36
N ALA A 126 -4.22 -31.19 -6.44
CA ALA A 126 -4.66 -32.55 -6.17
C ALA A 126 -5.80 -32.95 -7.13
N GLY A 127 -6.17 -34.24 -7.16
CA GLY A 127 -7.31 -34.80 -7.89
C GLY A 127 -8.68 -34.24 -7.50
N GLN A 128 -9.74 -35.03 -7.70
CA GLN A 128 -11.10 -34.71 -7.21
C GLN A 128 -11.27 -35.04 -5.71
N GLU A 129 -10.22 -35.59 -5.08
CA GLU A 129 -10.23 -36.02 -3.69
C GLU A 129 -9.71 -34.92 -2.76
N LEU A 130 -10.54 -34.57 -1.77
CA LEU A 130 -10.09 -33.81 -0.61
C LEU A 130 -9.28 -34.74 0.30
N ASP A 131 -7.96 -34.53 0.31
CA ASP A 131 -7.03 -35.19 1.24
C ASP A 131 -7.32 -34.73 2.69
N ARG A 132 -7.02 -35.58 3.67
CA ARG A 132 -7.07 -35.21 5.11
C ARG A 132 -6.03 -34.14 5.46
N ARG A 133 -5.03 -33.94 4.61
CA ARG A 133 -4.05 -32.85 4.73
C ARG A 133 -4.71 -31.53 4.34
N SER A 134 -4.60 -30.51 5.20
CA SER A 134 -5.13 -29.15 4.97
C SER A 134 -4.74 -28.59 3.59
N GLY A 135 -5.58 -27.74 2.99
CA GLY A 135 -5.31 -27.17 1.65
C GLY A 135 -6.23 -26.00 1.28
N LEU A 136 -6.10 -25.53 0.03
CA LEU A 136 -6.87 -24.43 -0.54
C LEU A 136 -7.88 -24.95 -1.56
N VAL A 137 -9.14 -24.55 -1.42
CA VAL A 137 -10.18 -24.81 -2.42
C VAL A 137 -10.40 -23.54 -3.24
N PHE A 138 -10.29 -23.69 -4.56
CA PHE A 138 -10.63 -22.67 -5.53
C PHE A 138 -11.97 -23.01 -6.16
N LEU A 139 -12.84 -22.01 -6.30
CA LEU A 139 -14.16 -22.17 -6.87
C LEU A 139 -14.44 -21.02 -7.84
N LYS A 140 -14.58 -21.35 -9.13
CA LYS A 140 -14.90 -20.43 -10.22
C LYS A 140 -16.38 -20.51 -10.58
N LEU A 141 -17.00 -19.36 -10.79
CA LEU A 141 -18.35 -19.24 -11.32
C LEU A 141 -18.31 -19.26 -12.85
N VAL A 142 -18.98 -20.26 -13.44
CA VAL A 142 -19.05 -20.38 -14.90
C VAL A 142 -20.02 -19.33 -15.46
N GLY A 143 -19.62 -18.70 -16.57
CA GLY A 143 -20.39 -17.66 -17.26
C GLY A 143 -20.32 -16.28 -16.60
N GLU A 144 -19.53 -16.09 -15.54
CA GLU A 144 -19.32 -14.79 -14.90
C GLU A 144 -17.95 -14.21 -15.27
N ASP A 145 -17.94 -12.99 -15.81
CA ASP A 145 -16.72 -12.28 -16.17
C ASP A 145 -16.02 -11.67 -14.93
N GLY A 146 -14.72 -11.96 -14.79
CA GLY A 146 -13.87 -11.51 -13.70
C GLY A 146 -13.21 -10.14 -13.87
N THR A 147 -13.28 -9.49 -15.04
CA THR A 147 -12.47 -8.30 -15.35
C THR A 147 -12.87 -7.05 -14.55
N GLN A 148 -14.18 -6.84 -14.34
CA GLN A 148 -14.71 -5.78 -13.48
C GLN A 148 -15.69 -6.36 -12.47
N LEU A 149 -15.42 -6.18 -11.17
CA LEU A 149 -16.26 -6.67 -10.09
C LEU A 149 -17.30 -5.62 -9.67
N SER A 150 -18.50 -5.68 -10.27
CA SER A 150 -19.64 -4.86 -9.85
C SER A 150 -20.36 -5.46 -8.64
N ARG A 151 -21.14 -4.63 -7.93
CA ARG A 151 -21.99 -5.08 -6.80
C ARG A 151 -23.06 -6.08 -7.26
N GLU A 152 -23.57 -5.92 -8.47
CA GLU A 152 -24.53 -6.84 -9.09
C GLU A 152 -23.91 -8.21 -9.35
N LYS A 153 -22.67 -8.28 -9.85
CA LYS A 153 -21.94 -9.55 -10.00
C LYS A 153 -21.73 -10.24 -8.66
N ILE A 154 -21.45 -9.49 -7.59
CA ILE A 154 -21.36 -10.05 -6.23
C ILE A 154 -22.72 -10.62 -5.79
N TRP A 155 -23.81 -9.92 -6.06
CA TRP A 155 -25.17 -10.36 -5.73
C TRP A 155 -25.54 -11.67 -6.45
N GLU A 156 -25.39 -11.71 -7.77
CA GLU A 156 -25.68 -12.91 -8.57
C GLU A 156 -24.71 -14.07 -8.25
N GLY A 157 -23.45 -13.76 -7.96
CA GLY A 157 -22.49 -14.74 -7.49
C GLY A 157 -22.95 -15.43 -6.20
N ARG A 158 -23.50 -14.70 -5.23
CA ARG A 158 -24.05 -15.31 -4.00
C ARG A 158 -25.22 -16.22 -4.30
N LYS A 159 -26.12 -15.82 -5.21
CA LYS A 159 -27.25 -16.66 -5.63
C LYS A 159 -26.77 -17.96 -6.28
N LYS A 160 -25.80 -17.90 -7.18
CA LYS A 160 -25.20 -19.09 -7.81
C LYS A 160 -24.59 -20.04 -6.77
N VAL A 161 -23.80 -19.51 -5.83
CA VAL A 161 -23.20 -20.33 -4.76
C VAL A 161 -24.24 -20.93 -3.82
N LEU A 162 -25.26 -20.17 -3.43
CA LEU A 162 -26.36 -20.66 -2.59
C LEU A 162 -27.16 -21.77 -3.27
N ARG A 163 -27.52 -21.59 -4.54
CA ARG A 163 -28.24 -22.61 -5.33
C ARG A 163 -27.41 -23.90 -5.42
N ALA A 164 -26.10 -23.76 -5.63
CA ALA A 164 -25.18 -24.89 -5.60
C ALA A 164 -25.28 -25.65 -4.29
N TRP A 165 -25.13 -24.90 -3.19
CA TRP A 165 -25.10 -25.45 -1.86
C TRP A 165 -26.42 -26.16 -1.51
N GLU A 166 -27.54 -25.51 -1.77
CA GLU A 166 -28.87 -26.07 -1.54
C GLU A 166 -29.13 -27.35 -2.35
N SER A 167 -28.63 -27.42 -3.58
CA SER A 167 -28.80 -28.59 -4.43
C SER A 167 -27.95 -29.79 -4.00
N LEU A 168 -26.79 -29.53 -3.38
CA LEU A 168 -25.78 -30.54 -3.05
C LEU A 168 -25.80 -30.97 -1.57
N THR A 169 -26.46 -30.22 -0.69
CA THR A 169 -26.59 -30.62 0.72
C THR A 169 -27.50 -31.84 0.87
N ASP A 170 -27.03 -32.84 1.62
CA ASP A 170 -27.84 -33.99 2.03
C ASP A 170 -28.59 -33.75 3.34
N ASN A 171 -28.32 -32.63 4.03
CA ASN A 171 -28.94 -32.32 5.31
C ASN A 171 -30.28 -31.57 5.10
N PRO A 172 -31.43 -32.19 5.40
CA PRO A 172 -32.74 -31.58 5.15
C PRO A 172 -32.94 -30.25 5.88
N LYS A 173 -32.39 -30.12 7.10
CA LYS A 173 -32.50 -28.89 7.90
C LYS A 173 -31.74 -27.74 7.24
N ILE A 174 -30.53 -28.02 6.72
CA ILE A 174 -29.72 -26.99 6.06
C ILE A 174 -30.33 -26.64 4.71
N LYS A 175 -30.83 -27.64 3.97
CA LYS A 175 -31.54 -27.43 2.72
C LYS A 175 -32.72 -26.47 2.89
N GLU A 176 -33.57 -26.72 3.90
CA GLU A 176 -34.71 -25.84 4.22
C GLU A 176 -34.27 -24.39 4.50
N GLU A 177 -33.19 -24.21 5.28
CA GLU A 177 -32.68 -22.88 5.60
C GLU A 177 -32.06 -22.16 4.39
N LEU A 178 -31.34 -22.88 3.52
CA LEU A 178 -30.84 -22.33 2.27
C LEU A 178 -31.99 -21.95 1.32
N SER A 179 -33.07 -22.75 1.27
CA SER A 179 -34.29 -22.41 0.55
C SER A 179 -34.92 -21.12 1.09
N LYS A 180 -35.00 -20.94 2.41
CA LYS A 180 -35.49 -19.69 3.04
C LYS A 180 -34.63 -18.48 2.68
N VAL A 181 -33.29 -18.63 2.65
CA VAL A 181 -32.40 -17.54 2.22
C VAL A 181 -32.61 -17.21 0.75
N ARG A 182 -32.77 -18.22 -0.11
CA ARG A 182 -33.06 -18.03 -1.53
C ARG A 182 -34.40 -17.30 -1.73
N GLU A 183 -35.44 -17.72 -1.02
CA GLU A 183 -36.75 -17.07 -1.03
C GLU A 183 -36.64 -15.62 -0.55
N PHE A 184 -35.94 -15.38 0.56
CA PHE A 184 -35.66 -14.02 1.04
C PHE A 184 -35.01 -13.15 -0.03
N ILE A 185 -33.95 -13.62 -0.70
CA ILE A 185 -33.30 -12.87 -1.79
C ILE A 185 -34.27 -12.62 -2.95
N GLN A 186 -35.09 -13.60 -3.31
CA GLN A 186 -36.10 -13.46 -4.36
C GLN A 186 -37.15 -12.39 -4.00
N ILE A 187 -37.63 -12.39 -2.76
CA ILE A 187 -38.57 -11.36 -2.26
C ILE A 187 -37.96 -9.97 -2.34
N LEU A 188 -36.67 -9.80 -2.04
CA LEU A 188 -36.00 -8.51 -2.24
C LEU A 188 -35.98 -8.11 -3.72
N GLU A 189 -35.76 -9.05 -4.65
CA GLU A 189 -35.76 -8.75 -6.08
C GLU A 189 -37.16 -8.44 -6.64
N ASP A 190 -38.20 -9.07 -6.11
CA ASP A 190 -39.57 -8.93 -6.62
C ASP A 190 -40.28 -7.68 -6.09
N TYR A 191 -39.99 -7.28 -4.84
CA TYR A 191 -40.70 -6.19 -4.16
C TYR A 191 -39.90 -4.88 -4.12
N MET A 192 -38.59 -4.91 -4.37
CA MET A 192 -37.75 -3.70 -4.38
C MET A 192 -37.41 -3.27 -5.80
N GLU A 193 -36.92 -2.04 -5.93
CA GLU A 193 -36.50 -1.52 -7.22
C GLU A 193 -35.33 -2.33 -7.84
N PRO A 194 -35.22 -2.40 -9.19
CA PRO A 194 -34.17 -3.18 -9.85
C PRO A 194 -32.75 -2.79 -9.45
N SER A 195 -32.54 -1.52 -9.08
CA SER A 195 -31.24 -0.99 -8.66
C SER A 195 -30.75 -1.57 -7.32
N ILE A 196 -31.59 -2.31 -6.58
CA ILE A 196 -31.30 -2.86 -5.24
C ILE A 196 -29.99 -3.68 -5.20
N LYS A 197 -29.68 -4.40 -6.28
CA LYS A 197 -28.47 -5.22 -6.44
C LYS A 197 -27.18 -4.40 -6.47
N SER A 198 -27.29 -3.12 -6.82
CA SER A 198 -26.18 -2.16 -6.89
C SER A 198 -26.01 -1.34 -5.60
N LYS A 199 -26.98 -1.40 -4.67
CA LYS A 199 -26.98 -0.59 -3.45
C LYS A 199 -26.12 -1.22 -2.33
N PRO A 200 -25.39 -0.41 -1.53
CA PRO A 200 -24.53 -0.94 -0.46
C PRO A 200 -25.26 -1.69 0.67
N LEU A 201 -26.38 -1.15 1.18
CA LEU A 201 -27.11 -1.69 2.33
C LEU A 201 -27.75 -3.07 2.04
N PRO A 202 -28.49 -3.26 0.93
CA PRO A 202 -29.02 -4.57 0.56
C PRO A 202 -27.92 -5.60 0.35
N LEU A 203 -26.81 -5.21 -0.30
CA LEU A 203 -25.67 -6.09 -0.52
C LEU A 203 -25.02 -6.53 0.82
N LYS A 204 -24.98 -5.66 1.82
CA LYS A 204 -24.53 -6.03 3.18
C LYS A 204 -25.50 -7.02 3.83
N LEU A 205 -26.81 -6.79 3.72
CA LEU A 205 -27.85 -7.66 4.27
C LEU A 205 -27.82 -9.06 3.63
N VAL A 206 -27.79 -9.17 2.31
CA VAL A 206 -27.63 -10.45 1.63
C VAL A 206 -26.28 -11.09 1.97
N GLY A 207 -25.22 -10.30 2.10
CA GLY A 207 -23.91 -10.79 2.55
C GLY A 207 -23.90 -11.29 3.99
N TYR A 208 -24.90 -10.94 4.81
CA TYR A 208 -25.06 -11.46 6.15
C TYR A 208 -25.57 -12.90 6.12
N VAL A 209 -26.56 -13.23 5.29
CA VAL A 209 -27.15 -14.59 5.21
C VAL A 209 -26.54 -15.46 4.10
N ALA A 210 -25.81 -14.85 3.16
CA ALA A 210 -25.07 -15.51 2.09
C ALA A 210 -23.61 -15.03 2.13
N PRO A 211 -22.81 -15.49 3.11
CA PRO A 211 -21.56 -14.85 3.50
C PRO A 211 -20.37 -15.20 2.59
N PHE A 212 -20.55 -15.04 1.28
CA PHE A 212 -19.51 -15.26 0.28
C PHE A 212 -19.00 -13.94 -0.29
N ASP A 213 -17.69 -13.80 -0.32
CA ASP A 213 -16.96 -12.74 -1.02
C ASP A 213 -16.43 -13.29 -2.35
N PHE A 214 -16.27 -12.41 -3.33
CA PHE A 214 -15.78 -12.75 -4.67
C PHE A 214 -14.57 -11.90 -5.02
N LYS A 215 -13.70 -12.45 -5.87
CA LYS A 215 -12.62 -11.71 -6.51
C LYS A 215 -12.58 -12.05 -7.99
N GLY A 216 -12.36 -11.02 -8.81
CA GLY A 216 -12.00 -11.20 -10.21
C GLY A 216 -10.58 -11.75 -10.34
N PHE A 217 -10.39 -12.66 -11.28
CA PHE A 217 -9.09 -13.18 -11.69
C PHE A 217 -9.11 -13.41 -13.20
N SER A 218 -8.41 -12.55 -13.94
CA SER A 218 -8.44 -12.55 -15.41
C SER A 218 -9.89 -12.48 -15.94
N ASP A 219 -10.30 -13.43 -16.78
CA ASP A 219 -11.66 -13.57 -17.31
C ASP A 219 -12.65 -14.23 -16.32
N SER A 220 -12.19 -14.60 -15.12
CA SER A 220 -12.90 -15.53 -14.24
C SER A 220 -13.29 -14.90 -12.90
N LEU A 221 -14.53 -15.13 -12.47
CA LEU A 221 -14.99 -14.76 -11.12
C LEU A 221 -14.78 -15.93 -10.14
N LEU A 222 -13.99 -15.71 -9.10
CA LEU A 222 -13.68 -16.71 -8.07
C LEU A 222 -14.37 -16.38 -6.75
N VAL A 223 -14.77 -17.42 -6.00
CA VAL A 223 -15.13 -17.28 -4.59
C VAL A 223 -13.86 -16.99 -3.79
N GLY A 224 -13.78 -15.79 -3.24
CA GLY A 224 -12.60 -15.32 -2.51
C GLY A 224 -12.58 -15.75 -1.05
N ARG A 225 -13.71 -15.65 -0.34
CA ARG A 225 -13.82 -16.07 1.07
C ARG A 225 -15.24 -16.48 1.42
N ALA A 226 -15.38 -17.64 2.06
CA ALA A 226 -16.60 -18.03 2.77
C ALA A 226 -16.51 -17.58 4.24
N ARG A 227 -17.31 -16.59 4.64
CA ARG A 227 -17.38 -16.04 6.01
C ARG A 227 -18.41 -16.77 6.87
N LEU A 228 -18.40 -18.11 6.81
CA LEU A 228 -19.27 -18.98 7.64
C LEU A 228 -18.81 -19.09 9.10
N PHE A 229 -17.78 -18.31 9.49
CA PHE A 229 -17.04 -18.47 10.74
C PHE A 229 -17.16 -17.28 11.70
N TRP A 230 -17.58 -16.11 11.20
CA TRP A 230 -17.65 -14.89 12.01
C TRP A 230 -18.53 -13.82 11.34
N LYS A 231 -19.43 -13.20 12.11
CA LYS A 231 -20.13 -11.97 11.73
C LYS A 231 -19.41 -10.76 12.28
N ARG A 232 -19.28 -9.71 11.46
CA ARG A 232 -18.67 -8.43 11.89
C ARG A 232 -19.57 -7.62 12.82
N LYS A 233 -20.88 -7.88 12.77
CA LYS A 233 -21.94 -7.18 13.49
C LYS A 233 -22.96 -8.20 13.98
N THR A 234 -23.65 -7.90 15.09
CA THR A 234 -24.80 -8.70 15.53
C THR A 234 -26.01 -8.45 14.60
N ALA A 235 -27.03 -9.30 14.69
CA ALA A 235 -28.28 -9.10 13.97
C ALA A 235 -28.92 -7.74 14.33
N GLU A 236 -28.90 -7.35 15.61
CA GLU A 236 -29.41 -6.06 16.07
C GLU A 236 -28.62 -4.88 15.52
N GLU A 237 -27.28 -4.93 15.56
CA GLU A 237 -26.43 -3.87 14.99
C GLU A 237 -26.64 -3.71 13.48
N LEU A 238 -26.92 -4.81 12.77
CA LEU A 238 -27.29 -4.74 11.35
C LEU A 238 -28.65 -4.07 11.18
N ILE A 239 -29.67 -4.46 11.94
CA ILE A 239 -31.01 -3.86 11.85
C ILE A 239 -30.96 -2.35 12.11
N GLU A 240 -30.23 -1.90 13.13
CA GLU A 240 -30.08 -0.46 13.40
C GLU A 240 -29.40 0.28 12.24
N GLU A 241 -28.45 -0.35 11.55
CA GLU A 241 -27.87 0.21 10.33
C GLU A 241 -28.90 0.25 9.18
N LEU A 242 -29.74 -0.78 9.02
CA LEU A 242 -30.78 -0.77 7.99
C LEU A 242 -31.83 0.33 8.25
N LYS A 243 -32.18 0.57 9.52
CA LYS A 243 -33.10 1.64 9.93
C LYS A 243 -32.58 3.06 9.67
N SER A 244 -31.27 3.23 9.53
CA SER A 244 -30.68 4.55 9.24
C SER A 244 -31.05 5.09 7.85
N ASP A 245 -31.48 4.21 6.94
CA ASP A 245 -32.10 4.54 5.66
C ASP A 245 -33.60 4.21 5.76
N GLU A 246 -34.38 5.18 6.23
CA GLU A 246 -35.80 5.01 6.52
C GLU A 246 -36.63 4.56 5.30
N PRO A 247 -36.45 5.13 4.09
CA PRO A 247 -37.10 4.61 2.88
C PRO A 247 -36.80 3.13 2.62
N PHE A 248 -35.52 2.75 2.64
CA PHE A 248 -35.13 1.36 2.40
C PHE A 248 -35.67 0.41 3.49
N TRP A 249 -35.65 0.83 4.76
CA TRP A 249 -36.18 0.03 5.86
C TRP A 249 -37.68 -0.22 5.73
N ASN A 250 -38.45 0.80 5.37
CA ASN A 250 -39.89 0.69 5.17
C ASN A 250 -40.22 -0.25 3.99
N ASP A 251 -39.50 -0.12 2.87
CA ASP A 251 -39.64 -1.01 1.71
C ASP A 251 -39.26 -2.45 2.06
N LEU A 252 -38.19 -2.65 2.83
CA LEU A 252 -37.77 -3.96 3.32
C LEU A 252 -38.84 -4.61 4.20
N LEU A 253 -39.39 -3.88 5.16
CA LEU A 253 -40.46 -4.39 6.02
C LEU A 253 -41.72 -4.71 5.22
N TYR A 254 -42.07 -3.88 4.24
CA TYR A 254 -43.19 -4.15 3.35
C TYR A 254 -42.97 -5.44 2.55
N ALA A 255 -41.80 -5.61 1.93
CA ALA A 255 -41.41 -6.80 1.19
C ALA A 255 -41.46 -8.06 2.08
N LEU A 256 -40.93 -7.98 3.30
CA LEU A 256 -40.95 -9.08 4.26
C LEU A 256 -42.37 -9.44 4.73
N ARG A 257 -43.23 -8.45 4.95
CA ARG A 257 -44.63 -8.67 5.37
C ARG A 257 -45.46 -9.31 4.27
N LYS A 258 -45.41 -8.76 3.06
CA LYS A 258 -46.25 -9.20 1.93
C LYS A 258 -45.71 -10.44 1.25
N GLY A 259 -44.38 -10.52 1.09
CA GLY A 259 -43.71 -11.62 0.41
C GLY A 259 -43.41 -12.80 1.33
N LEU A 260 -42.48 -12.61 2.27
CA LEU A 260 -41.83 -13.71 3.00
C LEU A 260 -42.68 -14.27 4.15
N TYR A 261 -43.15 -13.41 5.06
CA TYR A 261 -43.85 -13.82 6.28
C TYR A 261 -45.37 -13.83 6.16
N LYS A 262 -45.91 -13.20 5.12
CA LYS A 262 -47.35 -13.12 4.80
C LYS A 262 -48.19 -12.72 6.03
N THR A 263 -47.79 -11.62 6.67
CA THR A 263 -48.42 -11.10 7.89
C THR A 263 -48.85 -9.64 7.70
N GLU A 264 -49.99 -9.29 8.27
CA GLU A 264 -50.47 -7.91 8.30
C GLU A 264 -49.87 -7.10 9.46
N GLU A 265 -49.27 -7.76 10.46
CA GLU A 265 -48.68 -7.10 11.61
C GLU A 265 -47.19 -6.78 11.37
N GLU A 266 -46.83 -5.50 11.45
CA GLU A 266 -45.46 -5.05 11.23
C GLU A 266 -44.48 -5.54 12.30
N GLU A 267 -44.88 -5.51 13.57
CA GLU A 267 -44.04 -5.96 14.68
C GLU A 267 -43.74 -7.46 14.60
N VAL A 268 -44.70 -8.27 14.15
CA VAL A 268 -44.48 -9.70 13.90
C VAL A 268 -43.45 -9.92 12.79
N ALA A 269 -43.49 -9.14 11.71
CA ALA A 269 -42.49 -9.24 10.64
C ALA A 269 -41.10 -8.80 11.10
N LYS A 270 -41.00 -7.71 11.88
CA LYS A 270 -39.74 -7.26 12.49
C LYS A 270 -39.15 -8.34 13.39
N GLN A 271 -39.96 -8.95 14.26
CA GLN A 271 -39.51 -9.99 15.18
C GLN A 271 -39.04 -11.24 14.42
N ARG A 272 -39.82 -11.72 13.45
CA ARG A 272 -39.44 -12.87 12.61
C ARG A 272 -38.17 -12.61 11.80
N PHE A 273 -37.99 -11.39 11.30
CA PHE A 273 -36.76 -11.01 10.60
C PHE A 273 -35.54 -10.99 11.52
N LEU A 274 -35.68 -10.46 12.74
CA LEU A 274 -34.62 -10.54 13.74
C LEU A 274 -34.29 -11.99 14.09
N GLU A 275 -35.29 -12.85 14.30
CA GLU A 275 -35.09 -14.28 14.58
C GLU A 275 -34.38 -15.00 13.42
N PHE A 276 -34.78 -14.71 12.19
CA PHE A 276 -34.12 -15.19 10.98
C PHE A 276 -32.63 -14.81 10.96
N LEU A 277 -32.31 -13.53 11.19
CA LEU A 277 -30.91 -13.08 11.24
C LEU A 277 -30.14 -13.67 12.43
N LYS A 278 -30.75 -13.77 13.61
CA LYS A 278 -30.15 -14.36 14.82
C LYS A 278 -29.75 -15.83 14.63
N LYS A 279 -30.53 -16.59 13.85
CA LYS A 279 -30.14 -17.96 13.51
C LYS A 279 -28.80 -18.01 12.78
N TRP A 280 -28.56 -17.08 11.85
CA TRP A 280 -27.28 -16.93 11.15
C TRP A 280 -26.14 -16.36 12.01
N GLU A 281 -26.43 -15.93 13.25
CA GLU A 281 -25.47 -15.53 14.26
C GLU A 281 -25.09 -16.67 15.23
N SER A 282 -25.96 -17.66 15.42
CA SER A 282 -25.74 -18.79 16.34
C SER A 282 -24.46 -19.55 16.01
N LYS A 283 -23.61 -19.75 17.02
CA LYS A 283 -22.35 -20.49 16.88
C LYS A 283 -22.58 -21.95 16.52
N GLU A 284 -23.63 -22.54 17.08
CA GLU A 284 -24.07 -23.92 16.86
C GLU A 284 -24.51 -24.09 15.40
N PHE A 285 -25.41 -23.25 14.91
CA PHE A 285 -25.88 -23.32 13.53
C PHE A 285 -24.76 -23.05 12.53
N LEU A 286 -23.89 -22.07 12.80
CA LEU A 286 -22.70 -21.83 11.98
C LEU A 286 -21.76 -23.05 11.98
N LYS A 287 -21.67 -23.84 13.06
CA LYS A 287 -20.90 -25.09 13.09
C LYS A 287 -21.49 -26.15 12.16
N GLU A 288 -22.81 -26.27 12.12
CA GLU A 288 -23.51 -27.19 11.20
C GLU A 288 -23.33 -26.77 9.74
N LEU A 289 -23.56 -25.50 9.42
CA LEU A 289 -23.35 -24.95 8.08
C LEU A 289 -21.92 -25.17 7.58
N ARG A 290 -20.92 -25.04 8.46
CA ARG A 290 -19.52 -25.28 8.12
C ARG A 290 -19.24 -26.72 7.73
N LYS A 291 -19.78 -27.69 8.49
CA LYS A 291 -19.65 -29.12 8.17
C LYS A 291 -20.30 -29.45 6.83
N ASP A 292 -21.50 -28.93 6.62
CA ASP A 292 -22.26 -29.18 5.40
C ASP A 292 -21.65 -28.50 4.16
N TRP A 293 -21.13 -27.28 4.33
CA TRP A 293 -20.38 -26.61 3.28
C TRP A 293 -19.12 -27.39 2.89
N LYS A 294 -18.41 -28.01 3.85
CA LYS A 294 -17.26 -28.88 3.56
C LYS A 294 -17.67 -30.08 2.69
N GLU A 295 -18.77 -30.75 3.03
CA GLU A 295 -19.30 -31.86 2.21
C GLU A 295 -19.75 -31.38 0.82
N THR A 296 -20.37 -30.20 0.75
CA THR A 296 -20.73 -29.56 -0.52
C THR A 296 -19.50 -29.30 -1.40
N LEU A 297 -18.39 -28.81 -0.82
CA LEU A 297 -17.15 -28.60 -1.56
C LEU A 297 -16.57 -29.92 -2.10
N LYS A 298 -16.68 -31.03 -1.36
CA LYS A 298 -16.28 -32.36 -1.87
C LYS A 298 -17.06 -32.74 -3.12
N LYS A 299 -18.38 -32.53 -3.11
CA LYS A 299 -19.24 -32.78 -4.27
C LYS A 299 -18.91 -31.88 -5.46
N LEU A 300 -18.65 -30.60 -5.20
CA LEU A 300 -18.19 -29.66 -6.24
C LEU A 300 -16.84 -30.08 -6.85
N LEU A 301 -15.90 -30.59 -6.04
CA LEU A 301 -14.59 -31.09 -6.52
C LEU A 301 -14.68 -32.36 -7.36
N LYS A 302 -15.73 -33.17 -7.14
CA LYS A 302 -16.07 -34.31 -8.01
C LYS A 302 -16.74 -33.89 -9.32
N GLY A 303 -17.05 -32.60 -9.49
CA GLY A 303 -17.70 -32.09 -10.69
C GLY A 303 -19.21 -32.37 -10.72
N GLU A 304 -19.87 -32.47 -9.57
CA GLU A 304 -21.32 -32.72 -9.52
C GLU A 304 -22.19 -31.54 -10.04
N ARG A 305 -21.58 -30.39 -10.37
CA ARG A 305 -22.25 -29.28 -11.07
C ARG A 305 -21.36 -28.66 -12.15
N ASP A 306 -22.00 -28.21 -13.23
CA ASP A 306 -21.32 -27.65 -14.41
C ASP A 306 -21.20 -26.12 -14.38
N ASP A 307 -22.03 -25.45 -13.58
CA ASP A 307 -22.04 -23.99 -13.42
C ASP A 307 -21.02 -23.48 -12.39
N LEU A 308 -20.30 -24.40 -11.72
CA LEU A 308 -19.17 -24.12 -10.84
C LEU A 308 -18.00 -25.05 -11.16
N LEU A 309 -16.83 -24.48 -11.45
CA LEU A 309 -15.59 -25.25 -11.57
C LEU A 309 -14.81 -25.15 -10.28
N SER A 310 -14.22 -26.24 -9.83
CA SER A 310 -13.45 -26.24 -8.60
C SER A 310 -12.14 -27.00 -8.74
N ALA A 311 -11.17 -26.59 -7.92
CA ALA A 311 -9.87 -27.22 -7.86
C ALA A 311 -9.34 -27.18 -6.43
N PHE A 312 -8.67 -28.26 -6.02
CA PHE A 312 -8.07 -28.38 -4.70
C PHE A 312 -6.55 -28.34 -4.82
N VAL A 313 -5.93 -27.48 -4.02
CA VAL A 313 -4.48 -27.40 -3.87
C VAL A 313 -4.13 -27.89 -2.48
N ARG A 314 -3.53 -29.08 -2.41
CA ARG A 314 -3.10 -29.68 -1.15
C ARG A 314 -1.71 -29.22 -0.76
N LYS A 315 -1.40 -29.25 0.54
CA LYS A 315 -0.04 -29.13 1.04
C LYS A 315 0.78 -30.36 0.61
N ASP A 316 1.93 -30.14 -0.02
CA ASP A 316 2.84 -31.20 -0.47
C ASP A 316 4.08 -31.28 0.43
N GLN A 317 4.99 -30.32 0.31
CA GLN A 317 6.25 -30.25 1.06
C GLN A 317 6.45 -28.87 1.70
N GLN A 318 7.26 -28.79 2.74
CA GLN A 318 7.68 -27.53 3.34
C GLN A 318 9.00 -27.09 2.70
N GLU A 319 9.05 -25.86 2.16
CA GLU A 319 10.27 -25.27 1.55
C GLU A 319 11.12 -24.56 2.61
N GLY A 320 10.49 -24.01 3.65
CA GLY A 320 11.23 -23.27 4.66
C GLY A 320 10.34 -22.74 5.76
N LYS A 321 10.94 -21.98 6.67
CA LYS A 321 10.24 -21.25 7.74
C LYS A 321 10.80 -19.85 7.83
N LEU A 322 9.97 -18.89 8.19
CA LEU A 322 10.40 -17.53 8.53
C LEU A 322 9.76 -17.08 9.83
N THR A 323 10.48 -16.31 10.64
CA THR A 323 9.83 -15.58 11.73
C THR A 323 8.99 -14.43 11.19
N TYR A 324 8.00 -13.99 11.96
CA TYR A 324 7.24 -12.77 11.63
C TYR A 324 8.11 -11.51 11.59
N GLY A 325 9.26 -11.57 12.25
CA GLY A 325 10.26 -10.52 12.33
C GLY A 325 9.96 -9.45 13.37
N THR A 326 11.02 -8.71 13.66
CA THR A 326 11.05 -7.59 14.59
C THR A 326 11.39 -6.35 13.79
N PHE A 327 10.49 -5.36 13.82
CA PHE A 327 10.78 -4.06 13.24
C PHE A 327 11.84 -3.36 14.08
N PHE A 328 12.72 -2.63 13.41
CA PHE A 328 13.68 -1.75 14.05
C PHE A 328 13.65 -0.38 13.41
N ALA A 329 14.15 0.63 14.10
CA ALA A 329 14.36 1.96 13.53
C ALA A 329 15.60 2.62 14.15
N PRO A 330 16.30 3.51 13.43
CA PRO A 330 17.67 3.93 13.75
C PRO A 330 17.82 4.86 14.97
N SER A 331 16.71 5.35 15.53
CA SER A 331 16.73 6.29 16.67
C SER A 331 15.59 6.00 17.64
N GLN A 332 15.93 5.75 18.91
CA GLN A 332 14.96 5.63 20.01
C GLN A 332 14.13 6.90 20.20
N LYS A 333 14.72 8.08 19.93
CA LYS A 333 14.04 9.37 20.07
C LYS A 333 13.42 9.80 18.75
N ILE A 334 12.14 10.17 18.81
CA ILE A 334 11.38 10.72 17.69
C ILE A 334 10.82 12.07 18.12
N LYS A 335 11.26 13.14 17.48
CA LYS A 335 10.76 14.50 17.73
C LYS A 335 9.72 14.86 16.67
N LEU A 336 8.53 15.27 17.10
CA LEU A 336 7.43 15.63 16.20
C LEU A 336 7.05 17.10 16.36
N TYR A 337 7.14 17.86 15.26
CA TYR A 337 6.63 19.22 15.17
C TYR A 337 5.14 19.20 14.84
N ILE A 338 4.34 20.05 15.50
CA ILE A 338 2.90 20.14 15.27
C ILE A 338 2.62 21.39 14.43
N PHE A 339 2.01 21.18 13.27
CA PHE A 339 1.45 22.25 12.45
C PHE A 339 -0.06 22.12 12.41
N TYR A 340 -0.79 23.21 12.57
CA TYR A 340 -2.25 23.15 12.70
C TYR A 340 -2.97 24.16 11.82
N GLU A 341 -4.12 23.76 11.29
CA GLU A 341 -5.03 24.62 10.55
C GLU A 341 -5.87 25.50 11.49
N LYS A 342 -6.22 26.71 11.02
CA LYS A 342 -7.13 27.62 11.72
C LYS A 342 -8.43 26.93 12.15
N GLY A 343 -8.88 27.25 13.36
CA GLY A 343 -10.05 26.65 13.99
C GLY A 343 -9.74 25.43 14.88
N LEU A 344 -8.47 25.00 14.94
CA LEU A 344 -8.01 23.92 15.83
C LEU A 344 -7.30 24.43 17.09
N GLU A 345 -7.11 25.75 17.26
CA GLU A 345 -6.32 26.37 18.34
C GLU A 345 -6.75 25.89 19.73
N LYS A 346 -8.07 25.88 19.95
CA LYS A 346 -8.67 25.48 21.24
C LYS A 346 -8.53 23.98 21.54
N LYS A 347 -8.15 23.16 20.55
CA LYS A 347 -8.01 21.70 20.68
C LYS A 347 -6.56 21.25 20.82
N LEU A 348 -5.58 22.14 20.65
CA LEU A 348 -4.17 21.76 20.61
C LEU A 348 -3.69 21.18 21.94
N GLU A 349 -4.06 21.79 23.05
CA GLU A 349 -3.64 21.31 24.38
C GLU A 349 -4.31 19.97 24.73
N ASP A 350 -5.59 19.81 24.41
CA ASP A 350 -6.30 18.56 24.58
C ASP A 350 -5.71 17.46 23.68
N PHE A 351 -5.36 17.80 22.44
CA PHE A 351 -4.65 16.90 21.52
C PHE A 351 -3.30 16.46 22.08
N LYS A 352 -2.44 17.38 22.53
CA LYS A 352 -1.13 17.04 23.11
C LYS A 352 -1.26 16.12 24.32
N LYS A 353 -2.18 16.43 25.24
CA LYS A 353 -2.45 15.61 26.44
C LYS A 353 -2.97 14.23 26.06
N GLY A 354 -3.92 14.17 25.13
CA GLY A 354 -4.51 12.93 24.68
C GLY A 354 -3.56 12.07 23.86
N PHE A 355 -2.67 12.68 23.07
CA PHE A 355 -1.59 11.99 22.36
C PHE A 355 -0.62 11.31 23.34
N LYS A 356 -0.20 12.00 24.41
CA LYS A 356 0.65 11.40 25.46
C LYS A 356 -0.03 10.19 26.11
N ARG A 357 -1.32 10.29 26.44
CA ARG A 357 -2.10 9.16 26.98
C ARG A 357 -2.21 7.99 25.98
N ALA A 358 -2.44 8.30 24.70
CA ALA A 358 -2.52 7.28 23.65
C ALA A 358 -1.18 6.55 23.48
N LEU A 359 -0.06 7.27 23.55
CA LEU A 359 1.28 6.72 23.57
C LEU A 359 1.49 5.79 24.77
N ASP A 360 1.09 6.19 25.97
CA ASP A 360 1.18 5.36 27.19
C ASP A 360 0.39 4.05 27.04
N TRP A 361 -0.81 4.11 26.44
CA TRP A 361 -1.61 2.91 26.16
C TRP A 361 -1.02 2.03 25.07
N ALA A 362 -0.33 2.64 24.10
CA ALA A 362 0.30 1.98 22.98
C ALA A 362 1.74 1.50 23.28
N LYS A 363 2.28 1.73 24.49
CA LYS A 363 3.68 1.45 24.85
C LYS A 363 4.15 0.04 24.49
N LYS A 364 3.30 -0.97 24.68
CA LYS A 364 3.61 -2.36 24.29
C LYS A 364 3.81 -2.60 22.78
N TYR A 365 3.42 -1.65 21.94
CA TYR A 365 3.51 -1.74 20.48
C TYR A 365 4.59 -0.84 19.88
N VAL A 366 4.90 0.27 20.56
CA VAL A 366 5.97 1.18 20.14
C VAL A 366 7.33 0.82 20.76
N GLY A 367 7.36 -0.24 21.57
CA GLY A 367 8.55 -0.72 22.26
C GLY A 367 9.11 0.32 23.22
N ASN A 368 10.40 0.60 23.10
CA ASN A 368 11.13 1.62 23.86
C ASN A 368 11.31 2.94 23.10
N ALA A 369 10.48 3.23 22.10
CA ALA A 369 10.51 4.53 21.42
C ALA A 369 10.09 5.68 22.36
N GLU A 370 10.91 6.73 22.40
CA GLU A 370 10.66 7.99 23.11
C GLU A 370 10.13 9.02 22.09
N ILE A 371 8.81 9.25 22.10
CA ILE A 371 8.18 10.21 21.20
C ILE A 371 7.96 11.53 21.95
N GLU A 372 8.62 12.59 21.47
CA GLU A 372 8.51 13.94 22.00
C GLU A 372 7.71 14.82 21.03
N LEU A 373 6.69 15.50 21.55
CA LEU A 373 5.98 16.56 20.82
C LEU A 373 6.65 17.89 21.13
N GLU A 374 7.03 18.64 20.10
CA GLU A 374 7.50 20.02 20.26
C GLU A 374 6.43 20.87 20.99
N GLU A 375 6.86 21.67 21.96
CA GLU A 375 5.95 22.43 22.82
C GLU A 375 5.14 23.45 22.03
N ASN A 376 5.78 24.08 21.04
CA ASN A 376 5.18 25.12 20.23
C ASN A 376 4.51 24.51 18.99
N ALA A 377 3.18 24.52 18.99
CA ALA A 377 2.39 24.23 17.80
C ALA A 377 2.40 25.47 16.88
N ILE A 378 2.54 25.25 15.58
CA ILE A 378 2.75 26.32 14.59
C ILE A 378 1.57 26.35 13.62
N PRO A 379 1.02 27.53 13.26
CA PRO A 379 0.02 27.61 12.18
C PRO A 379 0.55 26.98 10.90
N ILE A 380 -0.27 26.16 10.24
CA ILE A 380 0.13 25.46 9.02
C ILE A 380 0.49 26.42 7.88
N GLU A 381 -0.03 27.64 7.89
CA GLU A 381 0.32 28.69 6.92
C GLU A 381 1.80 29.12 6.99
N GLU A 382 2.47 28.87 8.11
CA GLU A 382 3.91 29.13 8.25
C GLU A 382 4.77 28.15 7.43
N ILE A 383 4.21 26.99 7.06
CA ILE A 383 4.86 26.00 6.19
C ILE A 383 4.21 25.87 4.81
N ILE A 384 2.91 26.16 4.68
CA ILE A 384 2.19 26.14 3.41
C ILE A 384 1.62 27.53 3.13
N HIS A 385 2.26 28.25 2.21
CA HIS A 385 1.79 29.58 1.83
C HIS A 385 0.41 29.52 1.16
N ASN A 386 -0.43 30.54 1.39
CA ASN A 386 -1.75 30.70 0.76
C ASN A 386 -2.68 29.47 0.83
N LEU A 387 -2.62 28.69 1.93
CA LEU A 387 -3.41 27.46 2.09
C LEU A 387 -4.90 27.63 1.72
N GLU A 388 -5.56 28.70 2.19
CA GLU A 388 -6.98 28.97 1.88
C GLU A 388 -7.28 29.17 0.39
N LYS A 389 -6.32 29.68 -0.37
CA LYS A 389 -6.44 29.78 -1.84
C LYS A 389 -6.29 28.41 -2.47
N LEU A 390 -5.29 27.63 -2.03
CA LEU A 390 -5.02 26.28 -2.53
C LEU A 390 -6.23 25.35 -2.38
N LYS A 391 -6.96 25.44 -1.26
CA LYS A 391 -8.19 24.65 -1.02
C LYS A 391 -9.29 24.85 -2.07
N LYS A 392 -9.27 25.97 -2.79
CA LYS A 392 -10.31 26.37 -3.75
C LYS A 392 -9.89 26.16 -5.20
N LEU A 393 -8.71 25.58 -5.45
CA LEU A 393 -8.22 25.37 -6.81
C LEU A 393 -8.98 24.24 -7.48
N ASP A 394 -9.41 24.49 -8.72
CA ASP A 394 -9.80 23.44 -9.65
C ASP A 394 -8.52 22.88 -10.26
N LEU A 395 -8.10 21.71 -9.79
CA LEU A 395 -6.86 21.05 -10.23
C LEU A 395 -7.01 20.40 -11.61
N ASP A 396 -8.24 20.12 -12.04
CA ASP A 396 -8.52 19.56 -13.35
C ASP A 396 -8.47 20.65 -14.43
N ASN A 397 -8.76 21.91 -14.06
CA ASN A 397 -8.70 23.07 -14.95
C ASN A 397 -7.89 24.25 -14.37
N LEU A 398 -6.65 23.97 -13.97
CA LEU A 398 -5.73 24.96 -13.39
C LEU A 398 -5.51 26.15 -14.33
N LYS A 399 -5.90 27.36 -13.89
CA LYS A 399 -5.54 28.61 -14.56
C LYS A 399 -4.06 28.92 -14.36
N HIS A 400 -3.49 29.75 -15.24
CA HIS A 400 -2.08 30.14 -15.16
C HIS A 400 -1.70 30.78 -13.81
N GLU A 401 -2.51 31.72 -13.30
CA GLU A 401 -2.24 32.36 -12.00
C GLU A 401 -2.35 31.38 -10.82
N ASP A 402 -3.28 30.44 -10.88
CA ASP A 402 -3.46 29.40 -9.88
C ASP A 402 -2.28 28.42 -9.88
N SER A 403 -1.74 28.12 -11.07
CA SER A 403 -0.53 27.32 -11.25
C SER A 403 0.70 28.00 -10.63
N LEU A 404 0.83 29.31 -10.81
CA LEU A 404 1.91 30.11 -10.18
C LEU A 404 1.81 30.07 -8.65
N ASP A 405 0.61 30.18 -8.09
CA ASP A 405 0.43 30.14 -6.64
C ASP A 405 0.67 28.75 -6.05
N LEU A 406 0.23 27.70 -6.73
CA LEU A 406 0.54 26.33 -6.36
C LEU A 406 2.06 26.10 -6.37
N LEU A 407 2.75 26.49 -7.45
CA LEU A 407 4.20 26.36 -7.58
C LEU A 407 4.97 27.13 -6.50
N PHE A 408 4.60 28.39 -6.24
CA PHE A 408 5.23 29.19 -5.20
C PHE A 408 5.02 28.57 -3.80
N SER A 409 3.84 28.02 -3.55
CA SER A 409 3.52 27.39 -2.26
C SER A 409 4.28 26.08 -2.06
N LEU A 410 4.46 25.28 -3.12
CA LEU A 410 5.32 24.09 -3.11
C LEU A 410 6.79 24.45 -2.86
N LEU A 411 7.29 25.49 -3.53
CA LEU A 411 8.65 26.01 -3.30
C LEU A 411 8.85 26.44 -1.85
N TYR A 412 7.90 27.21 -1.33
CA TYR A 412 7.91 27.68 0.04
C TYR A 412 7.92 26.50 1.02
N PHE A 413 7.07 25.49 0.79
CA PHE A 413 7.01 24.28 1.60
C PHE A 413 8.32 23.48 1.55
N ALA A 414 8.90 23.28 0.36
CA ALA A 414 10.19 22.61 0.19
C ALA A 414 11.31 23.28 1.00
N CYS A 415 11.33 24.61 1.04
CA CYS A 415 12.27 25.37 1.84
C CYS A 415 12.10 25.15 3.35
N ARG A 416 10.86 24.96 3.81
CA ARG A 416 10.53 24.73 5.22
C ARG A 416 10.84 23.29 5.63
N ILE A 417 10.45 22.30 4.82
CA ILE A 417 10.75 20.88 5.07
C ILE A 417 12.25 20.61 5.06
N LYS A 418 13.02 21.25 4.18
CA LYS A 418 14.48 21.16 4.19
C LYS A 418 15.09 21.49 5.56
N ASN A 419 14.53 22.48 6.28
CA ASN A 419 15.06 22.83 7.59
C ASN A 419 14.88 21.70 8.60
N LEU A 420 13.77 20.94 8.50
CA LEU A 420 13.58 19.73 9.30
C LEU A 420 14.63 18.67 8.94
N LYS A 421 14.92 18.47 7.64
CA LYS A 421 16.01 17.58 7.20
C LYS A 421 17.37 17.99 7.76
N ALA A 422 17.69 19.28 7.76
CA ALA A 422 18.94 19.75 8.36
C ALA A 422 19.01 19.46 9.87
N THR A 423 17.87 19.53 10.58
CA THR A 423 17.78 19.12 11.99
C THR A 423 18.02 17.62 12.14
N VAL A 424 17.38 16.78 11.32
CA VAL A 424 17.62 15.32 11.28
C VAL A 424 19.10 15.00 11.13
N GLU A 425 19.75 15.60 10.13
CA GLU A 425 21.17 15.34 9.83
C GLU A 425 22.09 15.81 10.96
N LYS A 426 21.76 16.94 11.60
CA LYS A 426 22.54 17.50 12.71
C LYS A 426 22.38 16.69 13.99
N GLU A 427 21.16 16.32 14.34
CA GLU A 427 20.84 15.62 15.58
C GLU A 427 21.06 14.11 15.47
N LYS A 428 21.15 13.57 14.25
CA LYS A 428 21.16 12.13 13.96
C LYS A 428 19.99 11.40 14.62
N SER A 429 18.84 12.07 14.71
CA SER A 429 17.61 11.62 15.34
C SER A 429 16.45 11.68 14.33
N LEU A 430 15.37 10.95 14.62
CA LEU A 430 14.17 11.03 13.79
C LEU A 430 13.39 12.31 14.13
N VAL A 431 13.24 13.19 13.15
CA VAL A 431 12.42 14.41 13.27
C VAL A 431 11.32 14.35 12.22
N GLY A 432 10.06 14.47 12.66
CA GLY A 432 8.88 14.43 11.82
C GLY A 432 7.93 15.61 12.05
N ALA A 433 6.83 15.62 11.29
CA ALA A 433 5.78 16.62 11.40
C ALA A 433 4.39 16.00 11.45
N LEU A 434 3.55 16.50 12.34
CA LEU A 434 2.12 16.24 12.40
C LEU A 434 1.38 17.46 11.85
N LEU A 435 0.60 17.25 10.79
CA LEU A 435 -0.20 18.28 10.14
C LEU A 435 -1.67 18.07 10.54
N LEU A 436 -2.17 18.89 11.46
CA LEU A 436 -3.53 18.83 11.97
C LEU A 436 -4.45 19.62 11.03
N LEU A 437 -5.26 18.90 10.27
CA LEU A 437 -6.16 19.47 9.27
C LEU A 437 -7.60 19.50 9.81
N ASN A 438 -8.31 20.59 9.53
CA ASN A 438 -9.71 20.77 9.93
C ASN A 438 -10.68 20.19 8.88
N THR A 439 -10.26 19.13 8.20
CA THR A 439 -11.02 18.40 7.17
C THR A 439 -11.67 17.14 7.70
N ASP A 440 -12.78 16.70 7.10
CA ASP A 440 -13.34 15.36 7.27
C ASP A 440 -13.37 14.67 5.90
N VAL A 441 -12.46 13.72 5.69
CA VAL A 441 -12.29 13.02 4.40
C VAL A 441 -13.48 12.11 4.03
N ARG A 442 -14.45 11.92 4.93
CA ARG A 442 -15.69 11.17 4.65
C ARG A 442 -16.77 12.07 4.06
N GLU A 443 -16.62 13.39 4.16
CA GLU A 443 -17.47 14.35 3.47
C GLU A 443 -17.11 14.33 1.97
N GLU A 444 -18.12 14.50 1.11
CA GLU A 444 -17.90 14.60 -0.35
C GLU A 444 -16.99 15.79 -0.64
N ASN A 445 -15.86 15.56 -1.31
CA ASN A 445 -14.77 16.54 -1.51
C ASN A 445 -14.08 17.03 -0.22
N GLY A 446 -14.16 16.29 0.89
CA GLY A 446 -13.56 16.68 2.16
C GLY A 446 -12.02 16.62 2.22
N GLY A 447 -11.38 15.96 1.24
CA GLY A 447 -9.93 15.95 1.09
C GLY A 447 -9.41 17.16 0.29
N TYR A 448 -8.20 17.63 0.58
CA TYR A 448 -7.57 18.68 -0.20
C TYR A 448 -6.89 18.09 -1.44
N GLY A 449 -7.46 18.31 -2.62
CA GLY A 449 -6.93 17.75 -3.87
C GLY A 449 -5.47 18.15 -4.16
N PHE A 450 -5.01 19.30 -3.65
CA PHE A 450 -3.64 19.78 -3.89
C PHE A 450 -2.60 19.04 -3.05
N TRP A 451 -3.04 18.22 -2.09
CA TRP A 451 -2.16 17.62 -1.09
C TRP A 451 -1.18 16.60 -1.68
N ASP A 452 -1.59 15.92 -2.76
CA ASP A 452 -0.75 14.96 -3.47
C ASP A 452 0.55 15.63 -3.96
N TYR A 453 0.50 16.90 -4.38
CA TYR A 453 1.69 17.65 -4.80
C TYR A 453 2.67 17.93 -3.64
N PHE A 454 2.14 18.18 -2.44
CA PHE A 454 2.98 18.41 -1.26
C PHE A 454 3.59 17.10 -0.74
N SER A 455 2.93 15.96 -0.99
CA SER A 455 3.45 14.66 -0.58
C SER A 455 4.78 14.30 -1.21
N PHE A 456 4.90 14.57 -2.51
CA PHE A 456 6.14 14.42 -3.24
C PHE A 456 7.33 15.17 -2.60
N VAL A 457 7.10 16.36 -2.03
CA VAL A 457 8.18 17.18 -1.46
C VAL A 457 8.75 16.54 -0.19
N TYR A 458 7.90 16.06 0.73
CA TYR A 458 8.41 15.43 1.94
C TYR A 458 8.92 14.01 1.69
N ASP A 459 8.39 13.29 0.69
CA ASP A 459 8.96 12.02 0.23
C ASP A 459 10.35 12.23 -0.40
N PHE A 460 10.53 13.30 -1.19
CA PHE A 460 11.83 13.68 -1.74
C PHE A 460 12.88 13.92 -0.65
N PHE A 461 12.51 14.62 0.44
CA PHE A 461 13.40 14.83 1.57
C PHE A 461 13.45 13.64 2.55
N GLY A 462 12.56 12.66 2.35
CA GLY A 462 12.20 11.61 3.28
C GLY A 462 11.95 12.10 4.70
N ILE A 463 11.26 13.22 4.88
CA ILE A 463 10.84 13.65 6.21
C ILE A 463 9.50 12.99 6.54
N PRO A 464 9.37 12.33 7.70
CA PRO A 464 8.12 11.68 8.06
C PRO A 464 7.08 12.74 8.41
N VAL A 465 6.14 12.95 7.50
CA VAL A 465 5.02 13.89 7.64
C VAL A 465 3.72 13.09 7.70
N GLN A 466 2.87 13.37 8.69
CA GLN A 466 1.56 12.72 8.83
C GLN A 466 0.44 13.74 8.96
N THR A 467 -0.59 13.57 8.15
CA THR A 467 -1.82 14.38 8.21
C THR A 467 -2.85 13.74 9.10
N LEU A 468 -3.37 14.49 10.06
CA LEU A 468 -4.46 14.07 10.93
C LEU A 468 -5.70 14.91 10.61
N ASN A 469 -6.79 14.24 10.24
CA ASN A 469 -8.06 14.89 9.97
C ASN A 469 -8.83 15.23 11.26
N LYS A 470 -9.90 16.01 11.12
CA LYS A 470 -10.72 16.53 12.21
C LYS A 470 -11.26 15.45 13.14
N GLU A 471 -11.63 14.29 12.61
CA GLU A 471 -12.07 13.14 13.42
C GLU A 471 -10.96 12.52 14.24
N THR A 472 -9.82 12.24 13.60
CA THR A 472 -8.67 11.62 14.26
C THR A 472 -8.19 12.53 15.39
N ILE A 473 -8.16 13.84 15.14
CA ILE A 473 -7.89 14.86 16.16
C ILE A 473 -8.90 14.76 17.29
N LYS A 474 -10.22 14.75 17.02
CA LYS A 474 -11.26 14.64 18.06
C LYS A 474 -11.09 13.38 18.92
N VAL A 475 -10.83 12.23 18.30
CA VAL A 475 -10.66 10.94 18.99
C VAL A 475 -9.42 10.98 19.89
N ILE A 476 -8.32 11.57 19.43
CA ILE A 476 -7.09 11.69 20.21
C ILE A 476 -7.20 12.78 21.28
N SER A 477 -7.93 13.88 21.05
CA SER A 477 -8.04 15.01 21.99
C SER A 477 -8.86 14.70 23.24
N ASN A 478 -9.87 13.83 23.16
CA ASN A 478 -10.79 13.56 24.27
C ASN A 478 -10.81 12.09 24.74
N PRO A 479 -9.67 11.51 25.16
CA PRO A 479 -9.68 10.22 25.81
C PRO A 479 -10.34 10.37 27.19
N LYS A 480 -11.47 9.67 27.42
CA LYS A 480 -12.04 9.52 28.76
C LYS A 480 -10.93 9.10 29.74
N PRO A 481 -10.90 9.61 30.99
CA PRO A 481 -9.86 9.25 31.95
C PRO A 481 -9.75 7.73 32.17
N ASN A 482 -10.90 7.05 32.17
CA ASN A 482 -11.03 5.59 32.23
C ASN A 482 -11.85 5.12 31.02
N PRO A 483 -11.23 4.94 29.85
CA PRO A 483 -11.95 4.43 28.68
C PRO A 483 -12.32 2.97 28.92
N ASN A 484 -13.44 2.54 28.35
CA ASN A 484 -13.71 1.11 28.31
C ASN A 484 -12.70 0.40 27.37
N LYS A 485 -12.63 -0.94 27.45
CA LYS A 485 -11.68 -1.72 26.64
C LYS A 485 -11.78 -1.42 25.13
N LYS A 486 -13.00 -1.27 24.61
CA LYS A 486 -13.27 -1.00 23.19
C LYS A 486 -12.74 0.37 22.75
N GLU A 487 -12.98 1.41 23.55
CA GLU A 487 -12.47 2.76 23.33
C GLU A 487 -10.94 2.79 23.38
N LYS A 488 -10.34 2.14 24.38
CA LYS A 488 -8.87 2.03 24.50
C LYS A 488 -8.27 1.31 23.29
N ASP A 489 -8.84 0.19 22.88
CA ASP A 489 -8.39 -0.59 21.72
C ASP A 489 -8.51 0.23 20.42
N HIS A 490 -9.58 1.03 20.28
CA HIS A 490 -9.77 1.90 19.13
C HIS A 490 -8.69 3.00 19.05
N ILE A 491 -8.46 3.74 20.13
CA ILE A 491 -7.43 4.80 20.20
C ILE A 491 -6.04 4.19 19.98
N THR A 492 -5.77 3.05 20.61
CA THR A 492 -4.50 2.34 20.42
C THR A 492 -4.30 1.89 18.97
N SER A 493 -5.36 1.45 18.29
CA SER A 493 -5.29 1.08 16.87
C SER A 493 -4.98 2.26 15.97
N ILE A 494 -5.59 3.44 16.22
CA ILE A 494 -5.29 4.67 15.49
C ILE A 494 -3.83 5.05 15.69
N PHE A 495 -3.38 5.04 16.94
CA PHE A 495 -2.01 5.43 17.30
C PHE A 495 -0.96 4.51 16.66
N LYS A 496 -1.20 3.19 16.65
CA LYS A 496 -0.32 2.23 15.95
C LYS A 496 -0.15 2.56 14.48
N ASN A 497 -1.25 2.83 13.78
CA ASN A 497 -1.20 3.14 12.35
C ASN A 497 -0.43 4.43 12.11
N LEU A 498 -0.67 5.46 12.94
CA LEU A 498 0.09 6.70 12.91
C LEU A 498 1.59 6.46 13.12
N PHE A 499 1.96 5.67 14.13
CA PHE A 499 3.34 5.36 14.47
C PHE A 499 4.06 4.60 13.34
N ILE A 500 3.44 3.56 12.78
CA ILE A 500 4.02 2.79 11.66
C ILE A 500 4.20 3.70 10.44
N SER A 501 3.23 4.58 10.16
CA SER A 501 3.28 5.52 9.05
C SER A 501 4.41 6.56 9.22
N LEU A 502 4.63 7.07 10.45
CA LEU A 502 5.77 7.94 10.77
C LEU A 502 7.13 7.27 10.55
N LEU A 503 7.19 5.94 10.64
CA LEU A 503 8.43 5.18 10.46
C LEU A 503 8.58 4.59 9.06
N LYS A 504 7.66 4.83 8.12
CA LYS A 504 7.58 4.10 6.84
C LYS A 504 8.93 3.98 6.10
N ASP A 505 9.70 5.06 6.04
CA ASP A 505 10.98 5.13 5.32
C ASP A 505 12.21 4.86 6.22
N TYR A 506 12.00 4.76 7.53
CA TYR A 506 13.07 4.67 8.53
C TYR A 506 13.05 3.37 9.32
N LYS A 507 11.96 2.60 9.23
CA LYS A 507 11.91 1.27 9.80
C LYS A 507 12.75 0.33 8.94
N GLY A 508 13.34 -0.66 9.58
CA GLY A 508 13.77 -1.90 8.96
C GLY A 508 13.02 -3.07 9.60
N LEU A 509 13.13 -4.24 9.00
CA LEU A 509 12.60 -5.48 9.53
C LEU A 509 13.72 -6.51 9.59
N SER A 510 13.94 -7.08 10.77
CA SER A 510 14.82 -8.23 10.98
C SER A 510 13.98 -9.49 11.15
N PHE A 511 14.34 -10.58 10.51
CA PHE A 511 13.69 -11.87 10.68
C PHE A 511 14.68 -13.02 10.54
N GLU A 512 14.33 -14.18 11.09
CA GLU A 512 15.09 -15.41 10.95
C GLU A 512 14.41 -16.31 9.92
N PHE A 513 15.19 -17.13 9.23
CA PHE A 513 14.69 -18.08 8.25
C PHE A 513 15.44 -19.42 8.32
N GLU A 514 14.76 -20.47 7.88
CA GLU A 514 15.28 -21.85 7.81
C GLU A 514 14.85 -22.50 6.50
N GLY A 515 15.68 -23.39 5.94
CA GLY A 515 15.36 -24.22 4.77
C GLY A 515 15.62 -23.57 3.41
N PHE A 516 16.01 -22.29 3.36
CA PHE A 516 16.37 -21.60 2.11
C PHE A 516 17.83 -21.87 1.73
N GLU A 517 18.08 -22.26 0.47
CA GLU A 517 19.43 -22.38 -0.07
C GLU A 517 19.90 -20.99 -0.55
N LEU A 518 20.47 -20.23 0.37
CA LEU A 518 21.08 -18.91 0.11
C LEU A 518 22.54 -18.93 0.59
N PRO A 519 23.45 -18.17 -0.06
CA PRO A 519 24.79 -17.94 0.46
C PRO A 519 24.75 -17.39 1.91
N PRO A 520 25.70 -17.78 2.78
CA PRO A 520 25.70 -17.37 4.19
C PRO A 520 25.92 -15.87 4.38
N LYS A 521 26.46 -15.20 3.37
CA LYS A 521 26.54 -13.74 3.26
C LYS A 521 26.04 -13.35 1.89
N LEU A 522 24.95 -12.58 1.86
CA LEU A 522 24.33 -12.12 0.63
C LEU A 522 23.68 -10.78 0.90
N ASN A 523 23.87 -9.82 0.00
CA ASN A 523 23.18 -8.54 0.05
C ASN A 523 22.38 -8.35 -1.24
N ILE A 524 21.07 -8.25 -1.10
CA ILE A 524 20.14 -8.12 -2.21
C ILE A 524 19.63 -6.68 -2.24
N TYR A 525 19.88 -5.98 -3.33
CA TYR A 525 19.29 -4.66 -3.55
C TYR A 525 17.99 -4.79 -4.34
N LEU A 526 16.86 -4.49 -3.69
CA LEU A 526 15.54 -4.45 -4.32
C LEU A 526 15.31 -3.02 -4.83
N ILE A 527 15.24 -2.83 -6.14
CA ILE A 527 15.08 -1.52 -6.77
C ILE A 527 13.66 -1.44 -7.31
N LEU A 528 12.80 -0.73 -6.58
CA LEU A 528 11.38 -0.62 -6.86
C LEU A 528 11.08 0.68 -7.61
N GLU A 529 10.67 0.55 -8.87
CA GLU A 529 10.20 1.63 -9.71
C GLU A 529 8.75 1.97 -9.38
N LYS A 530 8.52 3.18 -8.87
CA LYS A 530 7.19 3.74 -8.65
C LYS A 530 6.98 4.91 -9.61
N PRO A 531 5.86 4.95 -10.37
CA PRO A 531 5.48 6.18 -11.03
C PRO A 531 5.24 7.24 -9.94
N SER A 532 5.88 8.41 -10.05
CA SER A 532 5.67 9.49 -9.09
C SER A 532 4.19 9.89 -9.07
N THR A 533 3.68 10.28 -7.90
CA THR A 533 2.33 10.82 -7.75
C THR A 533 2.19 12.08 -8.61
N GLY A 534 1.53 11.93 -9.78
CA GLY A 534 0.71 12.95 -10.44
C GLY A 534 1.27 14.36 -10.62
N PHE A 535 2.57 14.57 -10.81
CA PHE A 535 3.00 15.85 -11.38
C PHE A 535 2.54 15.84 -12.84
N CYS A 536 1.55 16.66 -13.23
CA CYS A 536 1.24 16.96 -14.64
C CYS A 536 0.82 15.81 -15.61
N TYR A 537 0.53 14.58 -15.17
CA TYR A 537 0.13 13.47 -16.09
C TYR A 537 -1.18 12.80 -15.69
N GLN A 538 -1.99 12.45 -16.69
CA GLN A 538 -3.15 11.58 -16.50
C GLN A 538 -2.69 10.20 -16.04
N ARG A 539 -3.19 9.78 -14.87
CA ARG A 539 -3.02 8.44 -14.34
C ARG A 539 -3.44 7.46 -15.46
N PHE A 540 -2.55 6.54 -15.83
CA PHE A 540 -2.73 5.52 -16.87
C PHE A 540 -2.51 5.90 -18.35
N SER A 541 -2.16 7.14 -18.73
CA SER A 541 -1.84 7.47 -20.14
C SER A 541 -0.45 6.96 -20.57
N PRO A 542 -0.30 5.95 -21.45
CA PRO A 542 1.00 5.40 -21.85
C PRO A 542 1.89 6.43 -22.57
N ASP A 543 1.26 7.32 -23.34
CA ASP A 543 1.93 8.37 -24.13
C ASP A 543 2.56 9.46 -23.25
N ALA A 544 2.23 9.49 -21.97
CA ALA A 544 2.82 10.41 -21.00
C ALA A 544 4.20 9.96 -20.48
N LYS A 545 4.71 8.76 -20.84
CA LYS A 545 6.00 8.23 -20.39
C LYS A 545 7.19 9.20 -20.49
N PRO A 546 7.48 9.87 -21.63
CA PRO A 546 8.59 10.82 -21.72
C PRO A 546 8.40 12.01 -20.79
N TYR A 547 7.18 12.24 -20.35
CA TYR A 547 6.86 13.26 -19.39
C TYR A 547 6.84 12.74 -17.95
N ARG A 548 6.94 11.46 -17.60
CA ARG A 548 6.75 11.03 -16.20
C ARG A 548 8.01 11.12 -15.33
N HIS A 549 7.84 11.60 -14.09
CA HIS A 549 8.84 11.45 -13.03
C HIS A 549 8.74 10.02 -12.44
N PHE A 550 9.89 9.42 -12.12
CA PHE A 550 9.98 8.10 -11.51
C PHE A 550 10.68 8.17 -10.16
N LEU A 551 10.10 7.52 -9.16
CA LEU A 551 10.71 7.31 -7.84
C LEU A 551 11.21 5.87 -7.78
N TYR A 552 12.51 5.71 -7.59
CA TYR A 552 13.16 4.42 -7.33
C TYR A 552 13.45 4.31 -5.85
N GLU A 553 12.69 3.46 -5.16
CA GLU A 553 12.99 3.09 -3.78
C GLU A 553 13.96 1.90 -3.79
N ILE A 554 15.11 2.07 -3.17
CA ILE A 554 16.16 1.06 -3.11
C ILE A 554 16.17 0.48 -1.69
N TYR A 555 15.76 -0.77 -1.57
CA TYR A 555 15.82 -1.51 -0.32
C TYR A 555 17.09 -2.37 -0.30
N SER A 556 17.75 -2.46 0.84
CA SER A 556 18.80 -3.46 1.08
C SER A 556 18.22 -4.60 1.90
N LEU A 557 18.44 -5.83 1.46
CA LEU A 557 18.11 -7.06 2.15
C LEU A 557 19.42 -7.82 2.41
N LYS A 558 19.93 -7.68 3.63
CA LYS A 558 21.20 -8.27 4.05
C LYS A 558 20.93 -9.59 4.74
N VAL A 559 21.56 -10.65 4.25
CA VAL A 559 21.50 -12.00 4.80
C VAL A 559 22.83 -12.31 5.46
N GLU A 560 22.77 -12.70 6.74
CA GLU A 560 23.89 -13.16 7.53
C GLU A 560 23.50 -14.47 8.25
N GLY A 561 24.03 -15.59 7.75
CA GLY A 561 23.65 -16.92 8.22
C GLY A 561 22.15 -17.17 8.02
N SER A 562 21.42 -17.40 9.12
CA SER A 562 19.97 -17.66 9.14
C SER A 562 19.14 -16.42 9.48
N ARG A 563 19.75 -15.23 9.46
CA ARG A 563 19.08 -13.94 9.75
C ARG A 563 19.11 -13.06 8.52
N ALA A 564 18.04 -12.32 8.31
CA ALA A 564 17.98 -11.29 7.30
C ALA A 564 17.42 -9.97 7.86
N GLU A 565 17.94 -8.86 7.37
CA GLU A 565 17.47 -7.51 7.67
C GLU A 565 17.15 -6.78 6.37
N VAL A 566 15.93 -6.23 6.28
CA VAL A 566 15.47 -5.41 5.16
C VAL A 566 15.20 -3.98 5.61
N GLU A 567 15.73 -2.99 4.89
CA GLU A 567 15.57 -1.56 5.17
C GLU A 567 15.66 -0.74 3.88
N VAL A 568 15.09 0.48 3.86
CA VAL A 568 15.30 1.42 2.74
C VAL A 568 16.73 1.97 2.83
N GLU A 569 17.54 1.74 1.79
CA GLU A 569 18.92 2.22 1.71
C GLU A 569 18.99 3.60 1.04
N ASP A 570 18.25 3.81 -0.06
CA ASP A 570 18.21 5.09 -0.80
C ASP A 570 16.87 5.29 -1.53
N LYS A 571 16.57 6.53 -1.90
CA LYS A 571 15.49 6.89 -2.85
C LYS A 571 16.07 7.77 -3.95
N THR A 572 15.97 7.30 -5.18
CA THR A 572 16.42 8.05 -6.37
C THR A 572 15.21 8.53 -7.15
N ILE A 573 15.14 9.82 -7.46
CA ILE A 573 14.02 10.39 -8.23
C ILE A 573 14.55 10.82 -9.60
N LEU A 574 14.10 10.14 -10.65
CA LEU A 574 14.36 10.55 -12.03
C LEU A 574 13.29 11.56 -12.44
N LEU A 575 13.70 12.81 -12.60
CA LEU A 575 12.78 13.87 -13.00
C LEU A 575 12.56 13.88 -14.52
N THR A 576 11.36 14.25 -14.95
CA THR A 576 10.99 14.52 -16.34
C THR A 576 11.85 15.62 -16.95
N GLY A 577 12.42 15.36 -18.13
CA GLY A 577 13.39 16.26 -18.76
C GLY A 577 14.75 16.28 -18.03
N GLY A 578 14.92 15.47 -16.99
CA GLY A 578 16.09 15.37 -16.15
C GLY A 578 17.31 14.98 -16.96
N LEU A 579 18.34 15.82 -16.86
CA LEU A 579 19.60 15.65 -17.56
C LEU A 579 20.25 14.29 -17.22
N ASP A 580 21.13 13.80 -18.10
CA ASP A 580 21.82 12.50 -18.02
C ASP A 580 22.43 12.15 -16.64
N PHE A 581 22.58 13.12 -15.73
CA PHE A 581 23.20 12.96 -14.41
C PHE A 581 22.45 12.05 -13.41
N GLU A 582 21.11 12.10 -13.27
CA GLU A 582 20.42 11.23 -12.28
C GLU A 582 20.44 9.77 -12.77
N LYS A 583 20.29 9.58 -14.09
CA LYS A 583 20.49 8.30 -14.75
C LYS A 583 21.93 7.80 -14.53
N ASP A 584 22.92 8.68 -14.72
CA ASP A 584 24.33 8.38 -14.46
C ASP A 584 24.62 8.06 -12.99
N ARG A 585 23.98 8.76 -12.05
CA ARG A 585 24.13 8.51 -10.62
C ARG A 585 23.63 7.12 -10.28
N LEU A 586 22.41 6.76 -10.72
CA LEU A 586 21.85 5.44 -10.49
C LEU A 586 22.70 4.36 -11.17
N ARG A 587 23.15 4.60 -12.41
CA ARG A 587 24.06 3.72 -13.14
C ARG A 587 25.35 3.45 -12.35
N ARG A 588 26.05 4.51 -11.95
CA ARG A 588 27.32 4.40 -11.19
C ARG A 588 27.13 3.70 -9.86
N TRP A 589 25.99 3.93 -9.19
CA TRP A 589 25.68 3.23 -7.95
C TRP A 589 25.48 1.72 -8.22
N ILE A 590 24.78 1.33 -9.28
CA ILE A 590 24.62 -0.08 -9.68
C ILE A 590 25.98 -0.69 -10.05
N GLU A 591 26.82 0.02 -10.81
CA GLU A 591 28.17 -0.40 -11.20
C GLU A 591 29.10 -0.60 -10.00
N ASP A 592 29.05 0.31 -9.01
CA ASP A 592 29.78 0.17 -7.76
C ASP A 592 29.35 -1.09 -7.00
N LYS A 593 28.05 -1.36 -6.90
CA LYS A 593 27.52 -2.51 -6.15
C LYS A 593 27.68 -3.85 -6.86
N VAL A 594 27.53 -3.92 -8.18
CA VAL A 594 27.65 -5.18 -8.94
C VAL A 594 29.07 -5.76 -8.89
N SER A 595 30.06 -4.90 -8.63
CA SER A 595 31.46 -5.31 -8.46
C SER A 595 31.65 -6.31 -7.33
N LEU A 596 30.84 -6.21 -6.26
CA LEU A 596 30.90 -7.06 -5.07
C LEU A 596 30.32 -8.46 -5.32
N GLU A 597 31.02 -9.51 -4.89
CA GLU A 597 30.64 -10.91 -5.16
C GLU A 597 29.34 -11.34 -4.47
N ASP A 598 29.13 -10.88 -3.25
CA ASP A 598 27.99 -11.17 -2.37
C ASP A 598 26.76 -10.32 -2.70
N VAL A 599 26.81 -9.49 -3.74
CA VAL A 599 25.69 -8.65 -4.14
C VAL A 599 24.85 -9.30 -5.24
N ARG A 600 23.54 -9.17 -5.10
CA ARG A 600 22.53 -9.46 -6.14
C ARG A 600 21.55 -8.29 -6.24
N PHE A 601 20.83 -8.20 -7.36
CA PHE A 601 19.78 -7.19 -7.54
C PHE A 601 18.44 -7.84 -7.87
N CYS A 602 17.37 -7.17 -7.46
CA CYS A 602 16.02 -7.45 -7.92
C CYS A 602 15.40 -6.13 -8.40
N PHE A 603 15.26 -5.97 -9.71
CA PHE A 603 14.61 -4.81 -10.31
C PHE A 603 13.12 -5.08 -10.43
N ILE A 604 12.31 -4.21 -9.83
CA ILE A 604 10.85 -4.27 -9.87
C ILE A 604 10.34 -3.06 -10.64
N THR A 605 9.92 -3.23 -11.89
CA THR A 605 9.51 -2.15 -12.81
C THR A 605 8.01 -1.90 -12.77
N ALA A 606 7.55 -0.66 -13.01
CA ALA A 606 6.12 -0.36 -12.99
C ALA A 606 5.34 -0.98 -14.18
N GLY A 607 6.05 -1.26 -15.28
CA GLY A 607 5.55 -1.96 -16.46
C GLY A 607 6.60 -2.93 -16.99
N LYS A 608 6.55 -3.23 -18.30
CA LYS A 608 7.53 -4.10 -18.96
C LYS A 608 8.96 -3.58 -18.79
N TRP A 609 9.92 -4.50 -18.65
CA TRP A 609 11.34 -4.16 -18.51
C TRP A 609 11.84 -3.33 -19.70
N GLU A 610 11.48 -3.69 -20.92
CA GLU A 610 11.89 -2.99 -22.15
C GLU A 610 11.36 -1.55 -22.20
N ASP A 611 10.29 -1.28 -21.45
CA ASP A 611 9.68 0.04 -21.32
C ASP A 611 10.15 0.79 -20.06
N SER A 612 11.09 0.27 -19.27
CA SER A 612 11.56 0.93 -18.05
C SER A 612 12.80 1.81 -18.31
N TYR A 613 12.89 2.94 -17.60
CA TYR A 613 14.13 3.74 -17.59
C TYR A 613 15.32 3.00 -16.95
N LEU A 614 15.06 1.97 -16.13
CA LEU A 614 16.11 1.11 -15.60
C LEU A 614 16.80 0.29 -16.69
N GLU A 615 16.09 -0.08 -17.75
CA GLU A 615 16.70 -0.75 -18.91
C GLU A 615 17.70 0.17 -19.58
N GLU A 616 17.33 1.42 -19.86
CA GLU A 616 18.23 2.43 -20.42
C GLU A 616 19.48 2.63 -19.55
N VAL A 617 19.29 2.74 -18.23
CA VAL A 617 20.37 2.90 -17.24
C VAL A 617 21.34 1.70 -17.25
N VAL A 618 20.81 0.47 -17.30
CA VAL A 618 21.62 -0.75 -17.34
C VAL A 618 22.28 -0.94 -18.71
N ALA A 619 21.60 -0.59 -19.81
CA ALA A 619 22.13 -0.71 -21.17
C ALA A 619 23.32 0.22 -21.41
N GLN A 620 23.35 1.39 -20.76
CA GLN A 620 24.46 2.34 -20.79
C GLN A 620 25.65 1.96 -19.88
N SER A 621 25.53 0.88 -19.10
CA SER A 621 26.60 0.43 -18.21
C SER A 621 27.67 -0.36 -18.96
N GLN A 622 28.93 -0.17 -18.58
CA GLN A 622 30.03 -1.02 -19.06
C GLN A 622 29.97 -2.44 -18.47
N GLU A 623 29.28 -2.62 -17.33
CA GLU A 623 29.12 -3.88 -16.60
C GLU A 623 27.78 -4.57 -16.91
N ARG A 624 27.10 -4.20 -18.01
CA ARG A 624 25.73 -4.63 -18.32
C ARG A 624 25.49 -6.14 -18.23
N GLU A 625 26.44 -6.96 -18.71
CA GLU A 625 26.29 -8.42 -18.73
C GLU A 625 26.37 -8.97 -17.31
N LYS A 626 27.29 -8.43 -16.50
CA LYS A 626 27.45 -8.80 -15.10
C LYS A 626 26.25 -8.38 -14.26
N ILE A 627 25.68 -7.20 -14.54
CA ILE A 627 24.42 -6.74 -13.93
C ILE A 627 23.33 -7.76 -14.28
N LYS A 628 23.06 -8.02 -15.57
CA LYS A 628 22.03 -8.98 -16.01
C LYS A 628 22.21 -10.37 -15.39
N GLN A 629 23.46 -10.85 -15.25
CA GLN A 629 23.75 -12.14 -14.63
C GLN A 629 23.39 -12.18 -13.13
N LYS A 630 23.66 -11.10 -12.40
CA LYS A 630 23.42 -10.98 -10.94
C LYS A 630 22.02 -10.45 -10.58
N SER A 631 21.14 -10.24 -11.57
CA SER A 631 19.86 -9.58 -11.41
C SER A 631 18.66 -10.47 -11.67
N LEU A 632 17.59 -10.17 -10.95
CA LEU A 632 16.22 -10.56 -11.25
C LEU A 632 15.48 -9.35 -11.80
N PHE A 633 14.59 -9.57 -12.76
CA PHE A 633 13.74 -8.53 -13.35
C PHE A 633 12.28 -8.95 -13.19
N VAL A 634 11.48 -8.06 -12.62
CA VAL A 634 10.12 -8.31 -12.15
C VAL A 634 9.26 -7.12 -12.53
N GLU A 635 8.06 -7.31 -13.07
CA GLU A 635 7.12 -6.21 -13.27
C GLU A 635 6.30 -5.99 -11.97
N TYR A 636 5.69 -4.81 -11.79
CA TYR A 636 4.83 -4.53 -10.64
C TYR A 636 3.43 -5.12 -10.85
N SER A 637 2.97 -5.17 -12.10
CA SER A 637 1.78 -5.94 -12.53
C SER A 637 1.86 -7.42 -12.12
N GLU A 638 3.08 -7.91 -12.05
CA GLU A 638 3.52 -9.22 -11.65
C GLU A 638 3.56 -9.40 -10.12
N LEU A 639 3.50 -8.32 -9.36
CA LEU A 639 3.32 -8.30 -7.91
C LEU A 639 1.86 -7.93 -7.57
N PRO A 640 0.93 -8.90 -7.41
CA PRO A 640 -0.35 -8.58 -6.81
C PRO A 640 -0.04 -7.97 -5.44
N THR A 641 -0.75 -6.90 -5.07
CA THR A 641 -0.51 -6.19 -3.80
C THR A 641 -0.61 -7.20 -2.65
N ALA A 642 0.56 -7.73 -2.29
CA ALA A 642 0.71 -8.85 -1.40
C ALA A 642 0.64 -8.26 0.00
N HIS A 643 -0.58 -7.93 0.43
CA HIS A 643 -0.81 -7.83 1.84
C HIS A 643 -0.73 -9.23 2.40
N ILE A 644 0.46 -9.59 2.87
CA ILE A 644 0.59 -10.58 3.94
C ILE A 644 -0.37 -10.12 5.03
N SER A 645 -1.49 -10.82 5.15
CA SER A 645 -2.42 -10.53 6.22
C SER A 645 -1.64 -10.68 7.53
N SER A 646 -1.61 -9.63 8.36
CA SER A 646 -1.10 -9.68 9.74
C SER A 646 -1.79 -10.75 10.59
N LYS A 647 -2.90 -11.29 10.07
CA LYS A 647 -3.70 -12.36 10.62
C LYS A 647 -3.22 -13.75 10.24
N ALA A 648 -2.45 -13.93 9.18
CA ALA A 648 -2.06 -15.26 8.74
C ALA A 648 -0.93 -15.84 9.62
N GLU A 649 -1.18 -17.01 10.22
CA GLU A 649 -0.54 -17.46 11.47
C GLU A 649 0.39 -18.68 11.33
N ASP A 650 0.12 -19.61 10.41
CA ASP A 650 0.83 -20.91 10.42
C ASP A 650 1.54 -21.26 9.11
N ASP A 651 0.93 -21.00 7.95
CA ASP A 651 1.50 -21.35 6.65
C ASP A 651 1.35 -20.23 5.63
N CYS A 652 2.27 -20.21 4.66
CA CYS A 652 2.22 -19.47 3.41
C CYS A 652 2.36 -20.49 2.27
N PHE A 653 1.32 -20.65 1.45
CA PHE A 653 1.32 -21.59 0.34
C PHE A 653 2.12 -21.03 -0.84
N VAL A 654 2.93 -21.85 -1.51
CA VAL A 654 3.60 -21.51 -2.78
C VAL A 654 3.17 -22.53 -3.83
N ILE A 655 2.43 -22.12 -4.86
CA ILE A 655 1.99 -23.00 -5.97
C ILE A 655 2.91 -22.71 -7.15
N TYR A 656 3.79 -23.61 -7.56
CA TYR A 656 4.73 -23.37 -8.69
C TYR A 656 4.06 -23.29 -10.06
N THR A 657 4.74 -22.74 -11.07
CA THR A 657 4.19 -22.54 -12.43
C THR A 657 3.49 -23.78 -12.98
N THR A 658 4.14 -24.95 -12.95
CA THR A 658 3.53 -26.18 -13.45
C THR A 658 2.24 -26.54 -12.71
N GLU A 659 2.20 -26.33 -11.40
CA GLU A 659 0.99 -26.55 -10.60
C GLU A 659 -0.05 -25.44 -10.82
N PHE A 660 0.38 -24.22 -11.11
CA PHE A 660 -0.53 -23.13 -11.43
C PHE A 660 -1.18 -23.30 -12.81
N GLU A 661 -0.43 -23.73 -13.82
CA GLU A 661 -1.00 -24.09 -15.12
C GLU A 661 -2.04 -25.20 -14.98
N ARG A 662 -1.73 -26.25 -14.22
CA ARG A 662 -2.71 -27.31 -13.87
C ARG A 662 -3.96 -26.75 -13.18
N LEU A 663 -3.79 -25.74 -12.32
CA LEU A 663 -4.90 -25.07 -11.66
C LEU A 663 -5.76 -24.27 -12.65
N LYS A 664 -5.14 -23.51 -13.56
CA LYS A 664 -5.83 -22.77 -14.63
C LYS A 664 -6.58 -23.71 -15.55
N GLU A 665 -5.96 -24.81 -15.98
CA GLU A 665 -6.57 -25.84 -16.82
C GLU A 665 -7.83 -26.40 -16.15
N ARG A 666 -7.75 -26.77 -14.87
CA ARG A 666 -8.91 -27.29 -14.12
C ARG A 666 -10.04 -26.27 -13.97
N LEU A 667 -9.68 -25.01 -13.74
CA LEU A 667 -10.64 -23.93 -13.65
C LEU A 667 -11.03 -23.38 -15.04
N LYS A 668 -10.52 -23.96 -16.14
CA LYS A 668 -10.73 -23.50 -17.52
C LYS A 668 -10.52 -21.97 -17.65
N ILE A 669 -9.47 -21.45 -17.04
CA ILE A 669 -9.12 -20.02 -17.10
C ILE A 669 -8.33 -19.80 -18.39
N LYS A 670 -8.82 -18.90 -19.25
CA LYS A 670 -8.20 -18.62 -20.56
C LYS A 670 -7.33 -17.37 -20.43
N ASP A 671 -6.23 -17.50 -19.69
CA ASP A 671 -5.23 -16.43 -19.59
C ASP A 671 -3.82 -16.99 -19.76
N ASP A 672 -3.29 -16.79 -20.96
CA ASP A 672 -1.95 -17.20 -21.35
C ASP A 672 -0.89 -16.16 -20.93
N LYS A 673 -1.30 -15.01 -20.37
CA LYS A 673 -0.38 -13.94 -19.95
C LYS A 673 0.35 -14.25 -18.63
N LEU A 674 -0.15 -15.21 -17.85
CA LEU A 674 0.31 -15.49 -16.48
C LEU A 674 0.79 -16.96 -16.38
N SER A 675 2.10 -17.21 -16.34
CA SER A 675 2.70 -18.55 -16.24
C SER A 675 3.69 -18.66 -15.07
N THR A 676 3.17 -18.64 -13.83
CA THR A 676 4.03 -18.33 -12.68
C THR A 676 3.61 -19.01 -11.38
N ALA A 677 4.56 -19.13 -10.44
CA ALA A 677 4.23 -19.51 -9.09
C ALA A 677 3.51 -18.44 -8.26
N ILE A 678 2.73 -18.90 -7.29
CA ILE A 678 1.81 -18.12 -6.48
C ILE A 678 2.12 -18.32 -5.01
N ALA A 679 2.57 -17.29 -4.31
CA ALA A 679 2.50 -17.28 -2.85
C ALA A 679 1.09 -16.88 -2.39
N ILE A 680 0.45 -17.65 -1.52
CA ILE A 680 -0.85 -17.35 -0.94
C ILE A 680 -0.73 -17.45 0.56
N LYS A 681 -1.04 -16.35 1.26
CA LYS A 681 -1.13 -16.38 2.70
C LYS A 681 -2.60 -16.58 3.15
N PRO A 682 -2.98 -17.75 3.69
CA PRO A 682 -4.33 -18.01 4.19
C PRO A 682 -4.68 -17.07 5.35
N ALA A 683 -5.93 -16.64 5.47
CA ALA A 683 -6.38 -15.78 6.58
C ALA A 683 -6.29 -16.49 7.95
N SER A 684 -6.16 -15.72 9.06
CA SER A 684 -6.00 -16.20 10.46
C SER A 684 -6.69 -17.50 10.82
N VAL A 685 -5.93 -18.32 11.53
CA VAL A 685 -6.22 -19.69 11.95
C VAL A 685 -6.52 -19.77 13.45
N LYS A 686 -6.24 -18.73 14.23
CA LYS A 686 -6.36 -18.68 15.70
C LYS A 686 -7.72 -19.00 16.30
N LYS A 687 -8.79 -18.95 15.51
CA LYS A 687 -10.07 -19.43 16.01
C LYS A 687 -10.19 -20.90 15.61
N GLU A 688 -10.34 -21.79 16.60
CA GLU A 688 -10.78 -23.18 16.39
C GLU A 688 -11.99 -23.27 15.44
N ASP A 689 -12.73 -22.16 15.31
CA ASP A 689 -13.76 -21.99 14.32
C ASP A 689 -13.36 -22.40 12.89
N PHE A 690 -12.12 -22.17 12.45
CA PHE A 690 -11.64 -22.56 11.11
C PHE A 690 -11.14 -24.01 11.02
N LYS A 691 -11.30 -24.78 12.09
CA LYS A 691 -10.92 -26.20 12.17
C LYS A 691 -12.19 -27.04 12.20
N LEU A 692 -12.34 -27.95 11.23
CA LEU A 692 -13.44 -28.92 11.18
C LEU A 692 -12.84 -30.31 11.26
N ASP A 693 -13.14 -31.02 12.35
CA ASP A 693 -12.65 -32.38 12.64
C ASP A 693 -11.12 -32.50 12.59
N GLY A 694 -10.41 -31.48 13.08
CA GLY A 694 -8.96 -31.45 13.11
C GLY A 694 -8.29 -30.78 11.90
N GLU A 695 -9.05 -30.50 10.84
CA GLU A 695 -8.54 -30.08 9.54
C GLU A 695 -8.88 -28.62 9.22
N HIS A 696 -7.98 -27.92 8.54
CA HIS A 696 -8.14 -26.52 8.15
C HIS A 696 -8.43 -26.38 6.66
N PHE A 697 -9.54 -25.71 6.31
CA PHE A 697 -9.96 -25.47 4.92
C PHE A 697 -10.21 -23.99 4.64
N TYR A 698 -9.68 -23.52 3.52
CA TYR A 698 -9.80 -22.12 3.13
C TYR A 698 -10.24 -22.00 1.68
N HIS A 699 -11.17 -21.08 1.46
CA HIS A 699 -11.34 -20.46 0.15
C HIS A 699 -10.22 -19.44 0.00
N SER A 700 -9.43 -19.60 -1.06
CA SER A 700 -8.51 -18.55 -1.45
C SER A 700 -8.95 -17.99 -2.79
N ALA A 701 -9.02 -16.67 -2.86
CA ALA A 701 -8.87 -16.04 -4.16
C ALA A 701 -7.44 -16.29 -4.64
N LEU A 702 -7.26 -16.54 -5.94
CA LEU A 702 -5.93 -16.57 -6.55
C LEU A 702 -5.26 -15.21 -6.34
N GLN A 703 -4.12 -15.20 -5.65
CA GLN A 703 -3.23 -14.04 -5.54
C GLN A 703 -1.97 -14.37 -6.31
N VAL A 704 -2.01 -14.19 -7.62
CA VAL A 704 -0.96 -14.66 -8.53
C VAL A 704 0.18 -13.68 -8.58
N PHE A 705 1.35 -14.09 -8.07
CA PHE A 705 2.60 -13.47 -8.48
C PHE A 705 2.90 -13.99 -9.88
N SER A 706 3.17 -13.09 -10.82
CA SER A 706 3.58 -13.47 -12.16
C SER A 706 5.04 -13.10 -12.39
N THR A 707 5.82 -13.83 -13.18
CA THR A 707 7.06 -13.34 -13.76
C THR A 707 7.18 -13.96 -15.14
N LYS A 708 7.28 -13.15 -16.18
CA LYS A 708 7.57 -13.66 -17.53
C LYS A 708 8.99 -14.23 -17.69
N GLY A 709 9.86 -14.03 -16.70
CA GLY A 709 11.26 -14.48 -16.69
C GLY A 709 11.47 -15.93 -16.21
N PRO A 710 12.69 -16.48 -16.40
CA PRO A 710 13.04 -17.83 -15.99
C PRO A 710 13.16 -17.91 -14.46
N GLY A 711 12.15 -18.43 -13.75
CA GLY A 711 12.21 -18.34 -12.29
C GLY A 711 11.28 -19.20 -11.44
N TRP A 712 10.54 -20.17 -11.98
CA TRP A 712 9.53 -20.88 -11.18
C TRP A 712 9.38 -22.37 -11.48
N GLU A 713 10.34 -22.95 -12.20
CA GLU A 713 10.41 -24.38 -12.40
C GLU A 713 11.22 -25.03 -11.27
N ARG A 714 10.79 -26.21 -10.85
CA ARG A 714 11.46 -27.00 -9.81
C ARG A 714 12.66 -27.73 -10.42
N GLU A 715 13.63 -27.00 -10.95
CA GLU A 715 14.86 -27.54 -11.54
C GLU A 715 16.11 -27.07 -10.77
N GLU A 716 17.08 -27.97 -10.59
CA GLU A 716 18.37 -27.71 -9.90
C GLU A 716 19.16 -26.55 -10.53
N VAL A 717 19.01 -26.33 -11.84
CA VAL A 717 19.71 -25.26 -12.58
C VAL A 717 19.25 -23.85 -12.15
N TYR A 718 18.09 -23.75 -11.49
CA TYR A 718 17.45 -22.49 -11.12
C TYR A 718 17.25 -22.29 -9.60
N SER A 719 17.77 -23.18 -8.75
CA SER A 719 17.46 -23.15 -7.30
C SER A 719 17.94 -21.86 -6.60
N GLU A 720 19.13 -21.35 -6.92
CA GLU A 720 19.68 -20.12 -6.32
C GLU A 720 18.84 -18.89 -6.72
N LYS A 721 18.47 -18.76 -8.01
CA LYS A 721 17.63 -17.65 -8.49
C LYS A 721 16.20 -17.75 -7.96
N LYS A 722 15.66 -18.95 -7.84
CA LYS A 722 14.35 -19.24 -7.24
C LYS A 722 14.30 -18.80 -5.77
N ASN A 723 15.27 -19.24 -4.96
CA ASN A 723 15.34 -18.88 -3.55
C ASN A 723 15.57 -17.39 -3.38
N LEU A 724 16.45 -16.79 -4.19
CA LEU A 724 16.69 -15.35 -4.22
C LEU A 724 15.41 -14.56 -4.50
N PHE A 725 14.62 -14.95 -5.51
CA PHE A 725 13.37 -14.29 -5.87
C PHE A 725 12.32 -14.42 -4.77
N LEU A 726 12.05 -15.65 -4.34
CA LEU A 726 11.03 -15.96 -3.33
C LEU A 726 11.35 -15.25 -2.00
N PHE A 727 12.61 -15.29 -1.59
CA PHE A 727 13.09 -14.61 -0.40
C PHE A 727 12.97 -13.09 -0.53
N SER A 728 13.32 -12.51 -1.68
CA SER A 728 13.15 -11.07 -1.95
C SER A 728 11.69 -10.61 -1.84
N VAL A 729 10.77 -11.30 -2.50
CA VAL A 729 9.34 -10.95 -2.51
C VAL A 729 8.72 -11.12 -1.12
N LEU A 730 9.02 -12.22 -0.44
CA LEU A 730 8.54 -12.45 0.92
C LEU A 730 9.08 -11.39 1.88
N SER A 731 10.37 -11.04 1.79
CA SER A 731 10.99 -10.01 2.64
C SER A 731 10.33 -8.66 2.45
N LEU A 732 10.14 -8.22 1.20
CA LEU A 732 9.47 -6.95 0.89
C LEU A 732 8.01 -6.95 1.34
N SER A 733 7.29 -8.06 1.15
CA SER A 733 5.91 -8.22 1.61
C SER A 733 5.78 -8.33 3.14
N LEU A 734 6.81 -8.79 3.85
CA LEU A 734 6.87 -8.76 5.30
C LEU A 734 7.16 -7.34 5.82
N TYR A 735 8.03 -6.61 5.11
CA TYR A 735 8.43 -5.24 5.43
C TYR A 735 7.26 -4.24 5.30
N GLU A 736 6.55 -4.28 4.18
CA GLU A 736 5.34 -3.49 3.93
C GLU A 736 4.20 -3.90 4.87
#